data_AF-A0A7Z9BYP5-F1
#
_entry.id   AF-A0A7Z9BYP5-F1
#
_cell.length_a   1.000
_cell.length_b   1.000
_cell.length_c   1.000
_cell.angle_alpha   90.00
_cell.angle_beta   90.00
_cell.angle_gamma   90.00
#
_symmetry.space_group_name_H-M   'P 1'
#
loop_
_entity.id
_entity.type
_entity.pdbx_description
1 polymer ?
#
loop_
_entity_poly.entity_id
_entity_poly.type
_entity_poly.pdbx_seq_one_letter_code
_entity_poly.pdbx_strand_id
1 'polypeptide(L)'
;MSISLPKFELIWIKIVRKSRHPIPIRTILIVPFLLQIFGAVGIVGWLSFYAGQKAVNQVVSQLQNEISARVEQNLEAYLAIPEKINQTNLNLIRSGILTFENLNPWEKYLWGQVQIYPDINFIKITNAAGQERTGEQLGDGSLRINVVDTFTNFDFYSYQTNNQGDRTEVATIVKDFDTRKGVWYQDAVKAGEATWSSVYLSLLEPTLLMSALLPVYNPQTQQVQGVLNTALRLDGIGDFLNRLKVGKSGQTFLIDSEGTLLATSTLEKPFQEINNERQLFPAINSQNSLTQATANYLSQTQGNLNNIKQGKDLEFTWKRERYFVKILPFNKGKTVNWLILVVVPESDFMEQINANTRTTIILCSLALLGATLIGLLTAQWIVKPILQLNVAAKQIAQGEWKQTLNLKRKDELGQLAKSFNRMAKQLKESFTILESKNQELQHLDQLKDEFLANTSHELRTPLNGIIGIAESLIDGATGELPPQTNSNLAMIAASGRRLSSLVNDLLDFSKLRYQNIELQLRPVDIRVIVDAVLILSQSLITQKNLHLINRIPVDFPLAEADENRLQQILYNLIGNAIKFTPEGIVEISARILSETEKSQIAITISDTGIGIAANKLDRIFESFEQAEGSTAREYGGTGLGLTITKQLVELHGGQVTVESELGVGSQFTFTLPLAENALKIPTENSIKNSLQPIQLNTLLAVSPGFSQPSINHSPETIKILIVDDEIVNRQVLFNNLSLHHYAVFQASNGEEALELIKNGLKVDVMLLDVMMPKITGYEVTQKLREQFDATELPIILLTAKTQVQDVVTGLNVGANDYMMKPFAKDELLARIRTHVNVSRLHAENLRLATELEVTRRLQQMILPKPEELAMISELEIVGFMEPAEEVGGDYYDVLETDGVVTLGIGDVTGHGLESGILMLMAQMGIRTLTEIRETDPIQFLSILNNTLYKNVERMNVDRNLTLAILNYYQGLLTVSGQHEEILIVRCDGEIERIDTIDLGIPIALDKNITEFINSTTVELKTGDGVVLYTDGITETFNLDKQQYGLDRLCDVISQNWQNPIEEIKQAVINDVITFRGEQKQFDDITLLILKQKA
;
A
#
# COMPACT_ATOMS: atom_id res chain seq x y z
N MET A 1 -7.57 -7.84 31.89
CA MET A 1 -7.86 -6.89 32.98
C MET A 1 -9.31 -6.42 32.82
N SER A 2 -10.25 -6.95 33.60
CA SER A 2 -11.67 -6.59 33.49
C SER A 2 -11.91 -5.21 34.13
N ILE A 3 -11.84 -4.15 33.34
CA ILE A 3 -12.20 -2.82 33.81
C ILE A 3 -13.71 -2.79 33.99
N SER A 4 -14.16 -2.93 35.24
CA SER A 4 -15.56 -2.77 35.61
C SER A 4 -15.97 -1.31 35.39
N LEU A 5 -16.66 -1.04 34.27
CA LEU A 5 -17.26 0.25 33.93
C LEU A 5 -18.46 0.74 34.79
N PRO A 6 -19.13 -0.01 35.71
CA PRO A 6 -20.37 0.49 36.31
C PRO A 6 -20.19 1.54 37.42
N LYS A 7 -18.96 1.89 37.83
CA LYS A 7 -18.75 2.87 38.93
C LYS A 7 -18.89 4.35 38.50
N PHE A 8 -18.69 4.68 37.23
CA PHE A 8 -18.67 6.09 36.78
C PHE A 8 -20.06 6.70 36.56
N GLU A 9 -21.03 5.94 36.06
CA GLU A 9 -22.43 6.41 35.96
C GLU A 9 -22.97 6.82 37.34
N LEU A 10 -22.64 6.06 38.38
CA LEU A 10 -22.99 6.36 39.76
C LEU A 10 -22.39 7.67 40.29
N ILE A 11 -21.21 8.08 39.81
CA ILE A 11 -20.56 9.34 40.20
C ILE A 11 -21.23 10.52 39.51
N TRP A 12 -21.52 10.42 38.21
CA TRP A 12 -22.21 11.48 37.46
C TRP A 12 -23.61 11.73 38.01
N ILE A 13 -24.35 10.66 38.32
CA ILE A 13 -25.66 10.74 38.97
C ILE A 13 -25.56 11.43 40.33
N LYS A 14 -24.53 11.15 41.13
CA LYS A 14 -24.28 11.84 42.41
C LYS A 14 -23.97 13.33 42.22
N ILE A 15 -23.24 13.72 41.18
CA ILE A 15 -22.91 15.13 40.87
C ILE A 15 -24.17 15.91 40.47
N VAL A 16 -25.01 15.34 39.60
CA VAL A 16 -26.31 15.95 39.22
C VAL A 16 -27.18 16.16 40.45
N ARG A 17 -27.22 15.15 41.34
CA ARG A 17 -28.06 15.17 42.54
C ARG A 17 -27.56 16.14 43.63
N LYS A 18 -26.30 16.57 43.58
CA LYS A 18 -25.69 17.53 44.52
C LYS A 18 -25.65 18.98 44.02
N SER A 19 -25.98 19.22 42.74
CA SER A 19 -26.00 20.57 42.16
C SER A 19 -27.17 21.40 42.70
N ARG A 20 -26.87 22.61 43.19
CA ARG A 20 -27.89 23.60 43.63
C ARG A 20 -28.48 24.43 42.48
N HIS A 21 -27.94 24.34 41.27
CA HIS A 21 -28.43 25.05 40.08
C HIS A 21 -29.00 24.08 39.02
N PRO A 22 -30.06 24.47 38.28
CA PRO A 22 -30.67 23.63 37.26
C PRO A 22 -29.70 23.42 36.09
N ILE A 23 -29.26 22.16 35.91
CA ILE A 23 -28.39 21.77 34.80
C ILE A 23 -29.28 21.60 33.55
N PRO A 24 -28.92 22.21 32.40
CA PRO A 24 -29.68 22.05 31.16
C PRO A 24 -29.75 20.57 30.72
N ILE A 25 -30.93 20.12 30.27
CA ILE A 25 -31.14 18.75 29.74
C ILE A 25 -30.14 18.40 28.63
N ARG A 26 -29.74 19.39 27.82
CA ARG A 26 -28.70 19.25 26.79
C ARG A 26 -27.36 18.75 27.35
N THR A 27 -26.94 19.25 28.51
CA THR A 27 -25.69 18.85 29.16
C THR A 27 -25.78 17.43 29.72
N ILE A 28 -26.96 17.05 30.24
CA ILE A 28 -27.22 15.69 30.75
C ILE A 28 -27.22 14.65 29.62
N LEU A 29 -27.72 15.00 28.43
CA LEU A 29 -27.71 14.09 27.28
C LEU A 29 -26.33 14.01 26.61
N ILE A 30 -25.62 15.12 26.44
CA ILE A 30 -24.39 15.14 25.63
C ILE A 30 -23.18 14.58 26.39
N VAL A 31 -23.02 14.96 27.66
CA VAL A 31 -21.77 14.66 28.39
C VAL A 31 -21.54 13.15 28.58
N PRO A 32 -22.54 12.31 28.93
CA PRO A 32 -22.31 10.86 29.07
C PRO A 32 -21.86 10.20 27.76
N PHE A 33 -22.49 10.55 26.63
CA PHE A 33 -22.13 10.01 25.32
C PHE A 33 -20.74 10.48 24.87
N LEU A 34 -20.41 11.76 25.04
CA LEU A 34 -19.07 12.26 24.73
C LEU A 34 -18.00 11.56 25.57
N LEU A 35 -18.27 11.32 26.85
CA LEU A 35 -17.33 10.69 27.76
C LEU A 35 -17.13 9.21 27.43
N GLN A 36 -18.18 8.50 27.01
CA GLN A 36 -18.09 7.13 26.49
C GLN A 36 -17.31 7.06 25.18
N ILE A 37 -17.56 7.98 24.23
CA ILE A 37 -16.85 8.03 22.95
C ILE A 37 -15.38 8.39 23.16
N PHE A 38 -15.09 9.36 24.03
CA PHE A 38 -13.72 9.70 24.38
C PHE A 38 -13.00 8.52 25.04
N GLY A 39 -13.70 7.78 25.91
CA GLY A 39 -13.19 6.53 26.48
C GLY A 39 -12.90 5.47 25.42
N ALA A 40 -13.84 5.22 24.51
CA ALA A 40 -13.69 4.22 23.45
C ALA A 40 -12.58 4.59 22.47
N VAL A 41 -12.55 5.85 22.00
CA VAL A 41 -11.51 6.37 21.10
C VAL A 41 -10.14 6.35 21.79
N GLY A 42 -10.07 6.73 23.07
CA GLY A 42 -8.84 6.66 23.85
C GLY A 42 -8.34 5.23 24.02
N ILE A 43 -9.23 4.27 24.30
CA ILE A 43 -8.89 2.84 24.38
C ILE A 43 -8.43 2.30 23.03
N VAL A 44 -9.12 2.63 21.93
CA VAL A 44 -8.75 2.16 20.57
C VAL A 44 -7.41 2.75 20.15
N GLY A 45 -7.18 4.05 20.39
CA GLY A 45 -5.89 4.69 20.12
C GLY A 45 -4.75 4.08 20.94
N TRP A 46 -4.99 3.85 22.23
CA TRP A 46 -4.03 3.20 23.12
C TRP A 46 -3.75 1.74 22.72
N LEU A 47 -4.79 0.96 22.40
CA LEU A 47 -4.67 -0.41 21.92
C LEU A 47 -3.94 -0.48 20.59
N SER A 48 -4.20 0.45 19.66
CA SER A 48 -3.52 0.52 18.38
C SER A 48 -2.03 0.81 18.56
N PHE A 49 -1.68 1.75 19.44
CA PHE A 49 -0.29 2.05 19.76
C PHE A 49 0.41 0.86 20.43
N TYR A 50 -0.25 0.25 21.41
CA TYR A 50 0.27 -0.91 22.13
C TYR A 50 0.44 -2.15 21.23
N ALA A 51 -0.55 -2.41 20.37
CA ALA A 51 -0.50 -3.50 19.38
C ALA A 51 0.60 -3.24 18.34
N GLY A 52 0.76 -1.99 17.88
CA GLY A 52 1.85 -1.59 16.98
C GLY A 52 3.21 -1.88 17.60
N GLN A 53 3.42 -1.48 18.86
CA GLN A 53 4.70 -1.72 19.54
C GLN A 53 4.97 -3.21 19.80
N LYS A 54 3.92 -3.99 20.11
CA LYS A 54 4.04 -5.44 20.24
C LYS A 54 4.39 -6.11 18.91
N ALA A 55 3.81 -5.65 17.80
CA ALA A 55 4.11 -6.15 16.47
C ALA A 55 5.57 -5.87 16.08
N VAL A 56 6.10 -4.68 16.39
CA VAL A 56 7.53 -4.36 16.19
C VAL A 56 8.40 -5.35 16.95
N ASN A 57 8.16 -5.56 18.24
CA ASN A 57 8.97 -6.49 19.03
C ASN A 57 8.96 -7.91 18.45
N GLN A 58 7.81 -8.38 17.93
CA GLN A 58 7.71 -9.69 17.29
C GLN A 58 8.50 -9.75 15.97
N VAL A 59 8.33 -8.75 15.10
CA VAL A 59 9.03 -8.68 13.81
C VAL A 59 10.54 -8.55 14.00
N VAL A 60 10.98 -7.71 14.94
CA VAL A 60 12.40 -7.54 15.26
C VAL A 60 12.97 -8.84 15.82
N SER A 61 12.27 -9.51 16.73
CA SER A 61 12.72 -10.80 17.28
C SER A 61 12.84 -11.87 16.18
N GLN A 62 11.86 -11.96 15.28
CA GLN A 62 11.92 -12.86 14.12
C GLN A 62 13.11 -12.53 13.21
N LEU A 63 13.30 -11.26 12.86
CA LEU A 63 14.42 -10.82 12.03
C LEU A 63 15.76 -11.14 12.69
N GLN A 64 15.94 -10.81 13.96
CA GLN A 64 17.18 -11.08 14.68
C GLN A 64 17.46 -12.59 14.77
N ASN A 65 16.43 -13.43 14.97
CA ASN A 65 16.59 -14.89 14.97
C ASN A 65 17.04 -15.40 13.59
N GLU A 66 16.37 -14.98 12.52
CA GLU A 66 16.69 -15.36 11.15
C GLU A 66 18.12 -14.96 10.76
N ILE A 67 18.49 -13.70 11.04
CA ILE A 67 19.84 -13.21 10.76
C ILE A 67 20.87 -13.96 11.61
N SER A 68 20.61 -14.17 12.90
CA SER A 68 21.55 -14.90 13.76
C SER A 68 21.76 -16.34 13.29
N ALA A 69 20.69 -17.03 12.87
CA ALA A 69 20.76 -18.38 12.34
C ALA A 69 21.58 -18.43 11.04
N ARG A 70 21.36 -17.50 10.11
CA ARG A 70 22.16 -17.40 8.86
C ARG A 70 23.63 -17.12 9.14
N VAL A 71 23.93 -16.26 10.11
CA VAL A 71 25.31 -15.95 10.49
C VAL A 71 25.97 -17.16 11.12
N GLU A 72 25.30 -17.85 12.03
CA GLU A 72 25.81 -19.06 12.68
C GLU A 72 26.08 -20.17 11.66
N GLN A 73 25.12 -20.44 10.75
CA GLN A 73 25.27 -21.43 9.69
C GLN A 73 26.43 -21.10 8.75
N ASN A 74 26.54 -19.84 8.34
CA ASN A 74 27.65 -19.42 7.48
C ASN A 74 29.00 -19.54 8.20
N LEU A 75 29.08 -19.15 9.48
CA LEU A 75 30.29 -19.32 10.29
C LEU A 75 30.69 -20.79 10.45
N GLU A 76 29.72 -21.67 10.67
CA GLU A 76 29.96 -23.11 10.82
C GLU A 76 30.55 -23.72 9.53
N ALA A 77 29.92 -23.43 8.38
CA ALA A 77 30.41 -23.84 7.07
C ALA A 77 31.80 -23.25 6.77
N TYR A 78 31.97 -21.95 7.00
CA TYR A 78 33.21 -21.23 6.73
C TYR A 78 34.39 -21.77 7.55
N LEU A 79 34.15 -22.07 8.83
CA LEU A 79 35.18 -22.65 9.70
C LEU A 79 35.37 -24.15 9.48
N ALA A 80 34.48 -24.87 8.79
CA ALA A 80 34.66 -26.31 8.53
C ALA A 80 35.71 -26.58 7.44
N ILE A 81 35.85 -25.68 6.47
CA ILE A 81 36.74 -25.85 5.31
C ILE A 81 38.21 -26.09 5.72
N PRO A 82 38.85 -25.29 6.60
CA PRO A 82 40.23 -25.52 7.02
C PRO A 82 40.47 -26.86 7.73
N GLU A 83 39.48 -27.34 8.49
CA GLU A 83 39.53 -28.62 9.18
C GLU A 83 39.46 -29.78 8.17
N LYS A 84 38.56 -29.70 7.19
CA LYS A 84 38.46 -30.65 6.07
C LYS A 84 39.77 -30.72 5.28
N ILE A 85 40.36 -29.57 4.92
CA ILE A 85 41.66 -29.51 4.21
C ILE A 85 42.78 -30.18 5.01
N ASN A 86 42.88 -29.89 6.32
CA ASN A 86 43.86 -30.53 7.19
C ASN A 86 43.64 -32.04 7.29
N GLN A 87 42.39 -32.49 7.32
CA GLN A 87 42.07 -33.92 7.35
C GLN A 87 42.45 -34.63 6.04
N THR A 88 42.18 -34.02 4.89
CA THR A 88 42.63 -34.51 3.58
C THR A 88 44.16 -34.64 3.55
N ASN A 89 44.87 -33.62 4.02
CA ASN A 89 46.34 -33.63 4.05
C ASN A 89 46.89 -34.67 5.03
N LEU A 90 46.21 -34.91 6.15
CA LEU A 90 46.54 -36.00 7.07
C LEU A 90 46.33 -37.38 6.43
N ASN A 91 45.27 -37.57 5.62
CA ASN A 91 45.01 -38.81 4.91
C ASN A 91 46.13 -39.13 3.90
N LEU A 92 46.64 -38.13 3.18
CA LEU A 92 47.79 -38.27 2.28
C LEU A 92 49.08 -38.67 3.01
N ILE A 93 49.25 -38.21 4.26
CA ILE A 93 50.37 -38.62 5.11
C ILE A 93 50.20 -40.07 5.54
N ARG A 94 48.98 -40.48 5.90
CA ARG A 94 48.67 -41.85 6.32
C ARG A 94 48.81 -42.86 5.18
N SER A 95 48.50 -42.47 3.95
CA SER A 95 48.68 -43.31 2.75
C SER A 95 50.13 -43.37 2.26
N GLY A 96 51.02 -42.55 2.81
CA GLY A 96 52.45 -42.50 2.45
C GLY A 96 52.75 -41.77 1.15
N ILE A 97 51.76 -41.11 0.53
CA ILE A 97 51.94 -40.30 -0.69
C ILE A 97 52.79 -39.07 -0.40
N LEU A 98 52.52 -38.39 0.71
CA LEU A 98 53.28 -37.24 1.19
C LEU A 98 53.85 -37.51 2.58
N THR A 99 55.02 -36.96 2.91
CA THR A 99 55.69 -37.22 4.20
C THR A 99 56.28 -35.94 4.81
N PHE A 100 56.52 -35.96 6.13
CA PHE A 100 57.21 -34.87 6.84
C PHE A 100 58.75 -34.88 6.66
N GLU A 101 59.30 -35.99 6.14
CA GLU A 101 60.74 -36.16 5.90
C GLU A 101 61.19 -35.46 4.61
N ASN A 102 60.35 -35.49 3.57
CA ASN A 102 60.61 -34.81 2.30
C ASN A 102 59.50 -33.81 1.99
N LEU A 103 59.78 -32.52 2.18
CA LEU A 103 58.80 -31.46 1.95
C LEU A 103 58.70 -30.99 0.49
N ASN A 104 59.59 -31.40 -0.42
CA ASN A 104 59.58 -30.87 -1.79
C ASN A 104 58.27 -31.15 -2.57
N PRO A 105 57.65 -32.35 -2.48
CA PRO A 105 56.38 -32.61 -3.16
C PRO A 105 55.21 -31.76 -2.63
N TRP A 106 55.30 -31.26 -1.39
CA TRP A 106 54.26 -30.43 -0.78
C TRP A 106 54.09 -29.08 -1.47
N GLU A 107 55.15 -28.51 -2.07
CA GLU A 107 55.07 -27.16 -2.63
C GLU A 107 54.00 -27.02 -3.71
N LYS A 108 54.10 -27.84 -4.76
CA LYS A 108 53.15 -27.77 -5.88
C LYS A 108 51.76 -28.24 -5.46
N TYR A 109 51.70 -29.24 -4.59
CA TYR A 109 50.44 -29.74 -4.05
C TYR A 109 49.69 -28.65 -3.27
N LEU A 110 50.33 -28.00 -2.30
CA LEU A 110 49.71 -26.94 -1.50
C LEU A 110 49.40 -25.69 -2.33
N TRP A 111 50.24 -25.35 -3.31
CA TRP A 111 49.98 -24.27 -4.27
C TRP A 111 48.74 -24.56 -5.13
N GLY A 112 48.55 -25.79 -5.59
CA GLY A 112 47.33 -26.19 -6.31
C GLY A 112 46.11 -26.21 -5.39
N GLN A 113 46.27 -26.74 -4.18
CA GLN A 113 45.18 -26.88 -3.22
C GLN A 113 44.60 -25.53 -2.76
N VAL A 114 45.45 -24.52 -2.52
CA VAL A 114 44.97 -23.20 -2.05
C VAL A 114 44.09 -22.50 -3.10
N GLN A 115 44.33 -22.74 -4.39
CA GLN A 115 43.54 -22.15 -5.48
C GLN A 115 42.09 -22.62 -5.52
N ILE A 116 41.81 -23.81 -4.97
CA ILE A 116 40.47 -24.39 -4.91
C ILE A 116 39.59 -23.61 -3.92
N TYR A 117 40.21 -22.98 -2.92
CA TYR A 117 39.51 -22.36 -1.79
C TYR A 117 39.84 -20.87 -1.68
N PRO A 118 39.08 -19.98 -2.35
CA PRO A 118 39.40 -18.54 -2.41
C PRO A 118 39.37 -17.81 -1.06
N ASP A 119 38.68 -18.38 -0.06
CA ASP A 119 38.59 -17.85 1.31
C ASP A 119 39.77 -18.30 2.21
N ILE A 120 40.59 -19.22 1.73
CA ILE A 120 41.80 -19.70 2.40
C ILE A 120 42.97 -18.80 1.99
N ASN A 121 43.61 -18.20 2.98
CA ASN A 121 44.81 -17.39 2.76
C ASN A 121 46.01 -18.29 2.49
N PHE A 122 46.26 -19.29 3.33
CA PHE A 122 47.34 -20.24 3.06
C PHE A 122 47.05 -21.63 3.58
N ILE A 123 47.69 -22.62 2.96
CA ILE A 123 47.79 -23.98 3.45
C ILE A 123 49.27 -24.30 3.61
N LYS A 124 49.66 -24.77 4.80
CA LYS A 124 51.06 -25.04 5.12
C LYS A 124 51.29 -26.29 5.95
N ILE A 125 52.52 -26.78 5.83
CA ILE A 125 53.05 -27.87 6.61
C ILE A 125 54.36 -27.46 7.26
N THR A 126 54.56 -27.85 8.52
CA THR A 126 55.81 -27.64 9.25
C THR A 126 56.26 -28.94 9.92
N ASN A 127 57.46 -29.41 9.62
CA ASN A 127 58.00 -30.61 10.28
C ASN A 127 58.66 -30.31 11.63
N ALA A 128 58.98 -31.35 12.40
CA ALA A 128 59.62 -31.22 13.71
C ALA A 128 61.01 -30.53 13.68
N ALA A 129 61.68 -30.50 12.52
CA ALA A 129 62.94 -29.80 12.33
C ALA A 129 62.76 -28.28 12.14
N GLY A 130 61.52 -27.80 11.93
CA GLY A 130 61.20 -26.39 11.68
C GLY A 130 61.23 -25.99 10.21
N GLN A 131 61.29 -26.96 9.28
CA GLN A 131 61.16 -26.70 7.86
C GLN A 131 59.67 -26.55 7.51
N GLU A 132 59.36 -25.56 6.66
CA GLU A 132 58.00 -25.20 6.24
C GLU A 132 57.88 -25.20 4.72
N ARG A 133 56.71 -25.63 4.22
CA ARG A 133 56.23 -25.36 2.86
C ARG A 133 54.80 -24.84 2.93
N THR A 134 54.53 -23.81 2.13
CA THR A 134 53.26 -23.09 2.15
C THR A 134 52.85 -22.71 0.75
N GLY A 135 51.59 -23.00 0.39
CA GLY A 135 50.88 -22.35 -0.71
C GLY A 135 50.03 -21.22 -0.13
N GLU A 136 50.21 -19.99 -0.62
CA GLU A 136 49.49 -18.81 -0.13
C GLU A 136 48.84 -18.06 -1.29
N GLN A 137 47.59 -17.65 -1.09
CA GLN A 137 46.81 -16.81 -1.99
C GLN A 137 46.51 -15.48 -1.28
N LEU A 138 46.90 -14.38 -1.89
CA LEU A 138 46.59 -13.04 -1.39
C LEU A 138 45.24 -12.55 -1.92
N GLY A 139 44.65 -11.55 -1.26
CA GLY A 139 43.36 -10.98 -1.61
C GLY A 139 43.29 -10.28 -2.99
N ASP A 140 44.44 -10.02 -3.62
CA ASP A 140 44.52 -9.58 -5.02
C ASP A 140 44.49 -10.75 -6.04
N GLY A 141 44.37 -11.98 -5.56
CA GLY A 141 44.38 -13.22 -6.34
C GLY A 141 45.78 -13.73 -6.68
N SER A 142 46.85 -13.05 -6.24
CA SER A 142 48.21 -13.52 -6.49
C SER A 142 48.55 -14.76 -5.68
N LEU A 143 49.19 -15.73 -6.34
CA LEU A 143 49.61 -16.99 -5.73
C LEU A 143 51.10 -16.97 -5.42
N ARG A 144 51.45 -17.55 -4.29
CA ARG A 144 52.82 -17.60 -3.78
C ARG A 144 53.16 -18.96 -3.21
N ILE A 145 54.45 -19.27 -3.26
CA ILE A 145 55.04 -20.39 -2.53
C ILE A 145 55.98 -19.79 -1.48
N ASN A 146 55.77 -20.16 -0.22
CA ASN A 146 56.66 -19.75 0.86
C ASN A 146 57.46 -20.92 1.41
N VAL A 147 58.71 -20.62 1.77
CA VAL A 147 59.72 -21.61 2.15
C VAL A 147 60.48 -21.12 3.37
N VAL A 148 60.58 -22.00 4.36
CA VAL A 148 61.50 -21.89 5.49
C VAL A 148 62.26 -23.20 5.58
N ASP A 149 63.57 -23.20 5.37
CA ASP A 149 64.38 -24.40 5.55
C ASP A 149 65.85 -24.07 5.82
N THR A 150 66.70 -25.10 5.83
CA THR A 150 68.13 -24.97 6.05
C THR A 150 68.83 -24.15 4.95
N PHE A 151 68.30 -24.11 3.72
CA PHE A 151 68.86 -23.30 2.63
C PHE A 151 68.51 -21.82 2.78
N THR A 152 67.35 -21.51 3.36
CA THR A 152 66.97 -20.13 3.71
C THR A 152 67.55 -19.66 5.04
N ASN A 153 68.40 -20.46 5.70
CA ASN A 153 68.89 -20.20 7.06
C ASN A 153 67.73 -20.00 8.07
N PHE A 154 66.60 -20.69 7.85
CA PHE A 154 65.34 -20.54 8.58
C PHE A 154 64.73 -19.13 8.55
N ASP A 155 65.13 -18.28 7.61
CA ASP A 155 64.39 -17.06 7.27
C ASP A 155 63.19 -17.42 6.37
N PHE A 156 62.14 -16.60 6.40
CA PHE A 156 60.95 -16.77 5.57
C PHE A 156 61.15 -16.13 4.20
N TYR A 157 61.04 -16.94 3.16
CA TYR A 157 61.11 -16.50 1.78
C TYR A 157 59.77 -16.73 1.10
N SER A 158 59.19 -15.66 0.55
CA SER A 158 57.97 -15.70 -0.27
C SER A 158 58.33 -15.49 -1.73
N TYR A 159 58.00 -16.47 -2.57
CA TYR A 159 58.27 -16.46 -4.01
C TYR A 159 56.99 -16.21 -4.80
N GLN A 160 57.09 -15.42 -5.86
CA GLN A 160 56.07 -15.42 -6.91
C GLN A 160 56.10 -16.75 -7.69
N THR A 161 54.96 -17.12 -8.26
CA THR A 161 54.84 -18.33 -9.08
C THR A 161 54.41 -18.00 -10.51
N ASN A 162 54.87 -18.80 -11.47
CA ASN A 162 54.28 -18.83 -12.81
C ASN A 162 52.96 -19.63 -12.81
N ASN A 163 52.29 -19.73 -13.96
CA ASN A 163 51.02 -20.48 -14.11
C ASN A 163 51.16 -22.00 -13.93
N GLN A 164 52.38 -22.53 -13.71
CA GLN A 164 52.65 -23.95 -13.48
C GLN A 164 53.09 -24.23 -12.02
N GLY A 165 53.02 -23.22 -11.14
CA GLY A 165 53.43 -23.33 -9.75
C GLY A 165 54.94 -23.41 -9.53
N ASP A 166 55.76 -22.99 -10.51
CA ASP A 166 57.21 -22.88 -10.32
C ASP A 166 57.59 -21.50 -9.77
N ARG A 167 58.56 -21.48 -8.86
CA ARG A 167 59.09 -20.27 -8.23
C ARG A 167 59.83 -19.39 -9.26
N THR A 168 59.56 -18.09 -9.27
CA THR A 168 60.22 -17.13 -10.19
C THR A 168 61.13 -16.16 -9.43
N GLU A 169 60.56 -15.12 -8.83
CA GLU A 169 61.28 -14.07 -8.12
C GLU A 169 60.92 -14.08 -6.63
N VAL A 170 61.88 -13.69 -5.77
CA VAL A 170 61.64 -13.52 -4.33
C VAL A 170 60.92 -12.20 -4.13
N ALA A 171 59.67 -12.25 -3.67
CA ALA A 171 58.85 -11.08 -3.40
C ALA A 171 59.10 -10.49 -2.00
N THR A 172 59.32 -11.35 -1.00
CA THR A 172 59.43 -10.91 0.40
C THR A 172 60.37 -11.82 1.18
N ILE A 173 61.21 -11.22 2.04
CA ILE A 173 62.10 -11.94 2.96
C ILE A 173 61.86 -11.40 4.37
N VAL A 174 61.59 -12.28 5.32
CA VAL A 174 61.51 -11.94 6.75
C VAL A 174 62.58 -12.71 7.51
N LYS A 175 63.49 -11.98 8.14
CA LYS A 175 64.62 -12.54 8.88
C LYS A 175 64.21 -13.03 10.27
N ASP A 176 64.96 -13.98 10.82
CA ASP A 176 64.77 -14.53 12.16
C ASP A 176 63.38 -15.19 12.37
N PHE A 177 62.81 -15.75 11.30
CA PHE A 177 61.47 -16.34 11.25
C PHE A 177 61.46 -17.83 11.65
N ASP A 178 61.98 -18.16 12.84
CA ASP A 178 61.94 -19.55 13.34
C ASP A 178 60.49 -19.96 13.63
N THR A 179 59.91 -20.76 12.74
CA THR A 179 58.50 -21.21 12.77
C THR A 179 58.13 -21.96 14.05
N ARG A 180 59.08 -22.63 14.70
CA ARG A 180 58.88 -23.35 15.98
C ARG A 180 58.73 -22.41 17.17
N LYS A 181 59.19 -21.16 17.02
CA LYS A 181 58.97 -20.08 18.01
C LYS A 181 57.64 -19.36 17.76
N GLY A 182 56.97 -19.64 16.64
CA GLY A 182 55.65 -19.10 16.32
C GLY A 182 54.60 -19.59 17.32
N VAL A 183 53.75 -18.67 17.76
CA VAL A 183 52.67 -18.92 18.75
C VAL A 183 51.79 -20.09 18.31
N TRP A 184 51.42 -20.17 17.03
CA TRP A 184 50.59 -21.23 16.46
C TRP A 184 51.23 -22.63 16.52
N TYR A 185 52.55 -22.79 16.32
CA TYR A 185 53.21 -24.10 16.34
C TYR A 185 53.24 -24.64 17.77
N GLN A 186 53.56 -23.78 18.74
CA GLN A 186 53.57 -24.13 20.16
C GLN A 186 52.16 -24.43 20.66
N ASP A 187 51.15 -23.67 20.22
CA ASP A 187 49.75 -23.89 20.55
C ASP A 187 49.27 -25.25 20.04
N ALA A 188 49.58 -25.61 18.79
CA ALA A 188 49.23 -26.91 18.21
C ALA A 188 49.86 -28.08 18.99
N VAL A 189 51.17 -28.02 19.23
CA VAL A 189 51.90 -29.08 19.94
C VAL A 189 51.45 -29.19 21.40
N LYS A 190 51.16 -28.07 22.06
CA LYS A 190 50.67 -28.04 23.45
C LYS A 190 49.23 -28.55 23.57
N ALA A 191 48.38 -28.26 22.59
CA ALA A 191 47.00 -28.72 22.57
C ALA A 191 46.90 -30.24 22.44
N GLY A 192 47.83 -30.88 21.71
CA GLY A 192 47.86 -32.33 21.56
C GLY A 192 46.87 -32.89 20.55
N GLU A 193 45.86 -32.10 20.17
CA GLU A 193 44.75 -32.45 19.28
C GLU A 193 44.47 -31.30 18.30
N ALA A 194 43.53 -31.51 17.35
CA ALA A 194 43.08 -30.47 16.44
C ALA A 194 42.56 -29.25 17.21
N THR A 195 43.05 -28.06 16.88
CA THR A 195 42.72 -26.82 17.61
C THR A 195 42.73 -25.61 16.68
N TRP A 196 42.14 -24.51 17.13
CA TRP A 196 42.20 -23.22 16.44
C TRP A 196 43.23 -22.30 17.07
N SER A 197 43.92 -21.50 16.25
CA SER A 197 44.76 -20.39 16.72
C SER A 197 43.91 -19.23 17.24
N SER A 198 44.51 -18.32 18.02
CA SER A 198 43.94 -16.98 18.18
C SER A 198 43.91 -16.25 16.83
N VAL A 199 43.07 -15.21 16.72
CA VAL A 199 43.08 -14.33 15.54
C VAL A 199 44.39 -13.53 15.49
N TYR A 200 45.01 -13.46 14.32
CA TYR A 200 46.27 -12.73 14.12
C TYR A 200 46.28 -12.03 12.76
N LEU A 201 47.29 -11.19 12.52
CA LEU A 201 47.42 -10.42 11.28
C LEU A 201 48.27 -11.17 10.25
N SER A 202 47.84 -11.15 8.99
CA SER A 202 48.66 -11.69 7.89
C SER A 202 50.00 -10.95 7.77
N LEU A 203 51.04 -11.71 7.44
CA LEU A 203 52.39 -11.21 7.23
C LEU A 203 52.53 -10.45 5.90
N LEU A 204 51.81 -10.91 4.86
CA LEU A 204 51.97 -10.41 3.49
C LEU A 204 50.90 -9.38 3.09
N GLU A 205 49.75 -9.35 3.76
CA GLU A 205 48.64 -8.46 3.39
C GLU A 205 47.89 -7.89 4.60
N PRO A 206 47.16 -6.76 4.47
CA PRO A 206 46.39 -6.15 5.55
C PRO A 206 45.06 -6.85 5.79
N THR A 207 45.10 -8.11 6.24
CA THR A 207 43.92 -8.87 6.63
C THR A 207 44.13 -9.64 7.94
N LEU A 208 43.02 -10.01 8.58
CA LEU A 208 43.02 -10.86 9.76
C LEU A 208 42.88 -12.32 9.35
N LEU A 209 43.64 -13.18 10.01
CA LEU A 209 43.67 -14.61 9.78
C LEU A 209 43.33 -15.39 11.04
N MET A 210 42.83 -16.59 10.83
CA MET A 210 42.70 -17.61 11.86
C MET A 210 43.07 -18.96 11.27
N SER A 211 43.79 -19.78 12.03
CA SER A 211 44.30 -21.08 11.56
C SER A 211 43.62 -22.25 12.25
N ALA A 212 43.19 -23.23 11.47
CA ALA A 212 42.98 -24.58 11.96
C ALA A 212 44.33 -25.30 12.00
N LEU A 213 44.66 -25.85 13.18
CA LEU A 213 45.94 -26.46 13.50
C LEU A 213 45.73 -27.94 13.80
N LEU A 214 46.50 -28.81 13.14
CA LEU A 214 46.44 -30.25 13.36
C LEU A 214 47.86 -30.80 13.61
N PRO A 215 48.23 -31.08 14.87
CA PRO A 215 49.48 -31.74 15.19
C PRO A 215 49.44 -33.22 14.76
N VAL A 216 50.48 -33.68 14.08
CA VAL A 216 50.58 -35.06 13.58
C VAL A 216 51.67 -35.80 14.34
N TYR A 217 51.32 -36.96 14.89
CA TYR A 217 52.20 -37.79 15.70
C TYR A 217 52.52 -39.10 14.98
N ASN A 218 53.74 -39.59 15.17
CA ASN A 218 54.09 -40.92 14.73
C ASN A 218 53.30 -41.96 15.56
N PRO A 219 52.55 -42.89 14.93
CA PRO A 219 51.71 -43.86 15.64
C PRO A 219 52.49 -44.77 16.60
N GLN A 220 53.75 -45.07 16.29
CA GLN A 220 54.59 -46.03 17.01
C GLN A 220 55.39 -45.36 18.13
N THR A 221 55.93 -44.17 17.88
CA THR A 221 56.83 -43.47 18.83
C THR A 221 56.15 -42.37 19.63
N GLN A 222 54.92 -41.98 19.27
CA GLN A 222 54.17 -40.84 19.85
C GLN A 222 54.94 -39.51 19.78
N GLN A 223 55.98 -39.41 18.95
CA GLN A 223 56.70 -38.16 18.72
C GLN A 223 55.99 -37.32 17.66
N VAL A 224 55.99 -36.00 17.83
CA VAL A 224 55.47 -35.04 16.85
C VAL A 224 56.29 -35.17 15.56
N GLN A 225 55.64 -35.49 14.44
CA GLN A 225 56.25 -35.45 13.11
C GLN A 225 56.18 -34.04 12.52
N GLY A 226 55.11 -33.32 12.81
CA GLY A 226 54.92 -31.93 12.42
C GLY A 226 53.51 -31.44 12.67
N VAL A 227 53.18 -30.28 12.10
CA VAL A 227 51.88 -29.62 12.23
C VAL A 227 51.39 -29.25 10.84
N LEU A 228 50.13 -29.60 10.56
CA LEU A 228 49.37 -29.08 9.42
C LEU A 228 48.64 -27.81 9.87
N ASN A 229 48.67 -26.77 9.04
CA ASN A 229 48.04 -25.49 9.34
C ASN A 229 47.38 -24.94 8.08
N THR A 230 46.08 -24.66 8.19
CA THR A 230 45.30 -24.00 7.14
C THR A 230 44.72 -22.72 7.71
N ALA A 231 45.07 -21.57 7.12
CA ALA A 231 44.63 -20.25 7.57
C ALA A 231 43.53 -19.69 6.66
N LEU A 232 42.41 -19.30 7.27
CA LEU A 232 41.31 -18.61 6.61
C LEU A 232 41.42 -17.09 6.78
N ARG A 233 40.85 -16.34 5.83
CA ARG A 233 40.71 -14.89 5.95
C ARG A 233 39.43 -14.54 6.69
N LEU A 234 39.48 -13.58 7.62
CA LEU A 234 38.27 -13.13 8.35
C LEU A 234 37.53 -11.99 7.66
N ASP A 235 38.12 -11.36 6.64
CA ASP A 235 37.43 -10.36 5.83
C ASP A 235 36.29 -10.96 4.99
N GLY A 236 36.41 -12.23 4.54
CA GLY A 236 35.30 -12.96 3.90
C GLY A 236 34.05 -13.04 4.78
N ILE A 237 34.21 -13.21 6.10
CA ILE A 237 33.11 -13.13 7.06
C ILE A 237 32.55 -11.71 7.10
N GLY A 238 33.40 -10.68 7.13
CA GLY A 238 32.96 -9.28 7.05
C GLY A 238 32.14 -8.97 5.80
N ASP A 239 32.58 -9.46 4.64
CA ASP A 239 31.89 -9.29 3.35
C ASP A 239 30.54 -10.02 3.32
N PHE A 240 30.46 -11.21 3.92
CA PHE A 240 29.19 -11.89 4.14
C PHE A 240 28.26 -11.08 5.06
N LEU A 241 28.76 -10.60 6.21
CA LEU A 241 27.99 -9.79 7.14
C LEU A 241 27.50 -8.49 6.50
N ASN A 242 28.28 -7.87 5.61
CA ASN A 242 27.90 -6.67 4.88
C ASN A 242 26.76 -6.92 3.88
N ARG A 243 26.75 -8.10 3.25
CA ARG A 243 25.68 -8.53 2.33
C ARG A 243 24.37 -8.87 3.05
N LEU A 244 24.40 -9.18 4.34
CA LEU A 244 23.20 -9.42 5.15
C LEU A 244 22.42 -8.12 5.38
N LYS A 245 21.21 -8.05 4.83
CA LYS A 245 20.29 -6.93 5.05
C LYS A 245 19.62 -7.05 6.42
N VAL A 246 20.14 -6.34 7.41
CA VAL A 246 19.53 -6.22 8.74
C VAL A 246 18.72 -4.93 8.81
N GLY A 247 17.49 -4.95 8.30
CA GLY A 247 16.66 -3.74 8.23
C GLY A 247 17.24 -2.68 7.26
N LYS A 248 16.98 -1.39 7.54
CA LYS A 248 17.51 -0.27 6.77
C LYS A 248 18.85 0.22 7.31
N SER A 249 19.03 0.17 8.63
CA SER A 249 20.20 0.72 9.31
C SER A 249 20.75 -0.17 10.44
N GLY A 250 20.21 -1.38 10.59
CA GLY A 250 20.76 -2.39 11.48
C GLY A 250 22.13 -2.91 11.03
N GLN A 251 22.86 -3.50 11.97
CA GLN A 251 24.24 -3.94 11.79
C GLN A 251 24.46 -5.27 12.48
N THR A 252 25.38 -6.07 11.94
CA THR A 252 25.85 -7.30 12.56
C THR A 252 27.35 -7.25 12.72
N PHE A 253 27.88 -7.66 13.86
CA PHE A 253 29.32 -7.76 14.05
C PHE A 253 29.67 -8.90 15.02
N LEU A 254 30.92 -9.35 14.92
CA LEU A 254 31.49 -10.43 15.72
C LEU A 254 32.53 -9.86 16.66
N ILE A 255 32.48 -10.30 17.91
CA ILE A 255 33.53 -10.04 18.90
C ILE A 255 34.00 -11.33 19.54
N ASP A 256 35.25 -11.35 20.01
CA ASP A 256 35.73 -12.43 20.86
C ASP A 256 35.26 -12.29 22.32
N SER A 257 35.67 -13.24 23.15
CA SER A 257 35.43 -13.24 24.59
C SER A 257 35.99 -12.02 25.35
N GLU A 258 36.99 -11.34 24.80
CA GLU A 258 37.63 -10.15 25.38
C GLU A 258 36.98 -8.84 24.89
N GLY A 259 36.08 -8.93 23.90
CA GLY A 259 35.41 -7.80 23.27
C GLY A 259 36.19 -7.18 22.11
N THR A 260 37.19 -7.88 21.57
CA THR A 260 37.92 -7.50 20.35
C THR A 260 37.01 -7.64 19.14
N LEU A 261 37.00 -6.64 18.26
CA LEU A 261 36.24 -6.70 17.01
C LEU A 261 36.91 -7.67 16.04
N LEU A 262 36.18 -8.67 15.54
CA LEU A 262 36.71 -9.69 14.62
C LEU A 262 36.24 -9.48 13.18
N ALA A 263 34.94 -9.22 13.01
CA ALA A 263 34.32 -8.95 11.72
C ALA A 263 33.10 -8.05 11.93
N THR A 264 32.71 -7.30 10.91
CA THR A 264 31.58 -6.37 10.99
C THR A 264 30.90 -6.24 9.64
N SER A 265 29.58 -6.04 9.64
CA SER A 265 28.79 -5.72 8.46
C SER A 265 29.08 -4.32 7.92
N THR A 266 29.88 -3.54 8.63
CA THR A 266 30.32 -2.21 8.21
C THR A 266 31.62 -2.31 7.39
N LEU A 267 31.97 -1.28 6.62
CA LEU A 267 33.24 -1.24 5.87
C LEU A 267 34.46 -0.94 6.77
N GLU A 268 34.32 -1.05 8.10
CA GLU A 268 35.41 -0.82 9.05
C GLU A 268 36.34 -2.04 9.10
N LYS A 269 37.64 -1.80 9.01
CA LYS A 269 38.64 -2.86 9.20
C LYS A 269 38.85 -3.12 10.70
N PRO A 270 38.81 -4.37 11.17
CA PRO A 270 38.93 -4.75 12.59
C PRO A 270 40.35 -4.62 13.17
N PHE A 271 41.19 -3.77 12.60
CA PHE A 271 42.54 -3.48 13.07
C PHE A 271 42.92 -2.04 12.69
N GLN A 272 43.91 -1.50 13.39
CA GLN A 272 44.45 -0.16 13.14
C GLN A 272 45.97 -0.23 13.01
N GLU A 273 46.56 0.72 12.29
CA GLU A 273 48.00 0.81 12.11
C GLU A 273 48.57 1.88 13.06
N ILE A 274 49.37 1.45 14.04
CA ILE A 274 50.04 2.30 15.03
C ILE A 274 51.55 2.03 14.92
N ASN A 275 52.35 3.08 14.69
CA ASN A 275 53.82 2.98 14.56
C ASN A 275 54.30 1.96 13.49
N ASN A 276 53.60 1.88 12.35
CA ASN A 276 53.82 0.87 11.29
C ASN A 276 53.57 -0.60 11.73
N GLU A 277 52.96 -0.81 12.89
CA GLU A 277 52.49 -2.12 13.33
C GLU A 277 50.96 -2.15 13.33
N ARG A 278 50.40 -3.21 12.76
CA ARG A 278 48.95 -3.43 12.78
C ARG A 278 48.58 -4.04 14.12
N GLN A 279 47.54 -3.50 14.76
CA GLN A 279 47.05 -3.96 16.06
C GLN A 279 45.52 -4.09 16.03
N LEU A 280 45.02 -5.20 16.58
CA LEU A 280 43.59 -5.40 16.86
C LEU A 280 43.11 -4.38 17.91
N PHE A 281 41.84 -4.01 17.86
CA PHE A 281 41.26 -3.12 18.87
C PHE A 281 39.92 -3.66 19.43
N PRO A 282 39.62 -3.40 20.70
CA PRO A 282 38.31 -3.68 21.30
C PRO A 282 37.18 -2.94 20.58
N ALA A 283 36.01 -3.56 20.41
CA ALA A 283 34.86 -2.96 19.71
C ALA A 283 34.38 -1.62 20.33
N ILE A 284 34.72 -1.34 21.60
CA ILE A 284 34.50 -0.03 22.24
C ILE A 284 35.29 1.12 21.60
N ASN A 285 36.36 0.80 20.85
CA ASN A 285 37.20 1.76 20.12
C ASN A 285 36.88 1.80 18.62
N SER A 286 35.79 1.16 18.19
CA SER A 286 35.33 1.16 16.79
C SER A 286 35.05 2.59 16.29
N GLN A 287 35.40 2.85 15.03
CA GLN A 287 35.10 4.06 14.29
C GLN A 287 33.61 4.15 13.95
N ASN A 288 32.91 3.01 13.87
CA ASN A 288 31.47 3.00 13.71
C ASN A 288 30.77 3.34 15.04
N SER A 289 30.03 4.46 15.03
CA SER A 289 29.38 4.96 16.24
C SER A 289 28.34 4.01 16.87
N LEU A 290 27.67 3.16 16.09
CA LEU A 290 26.68 2.21 16.60
C LEU A 290 27.36 0.96 17.18
N THR A 291 28.38 0.43 16.52
CA THR A 291 29.24 -0.64 17.06
C THR A 291 29.86 -0.22 18.38
N GLN A 292 30.46 0.97 18.44
CA GLN A 292 31.03 1.54 19.65
C GLN A 292 29.98 1.72 20.77
N ALA A 293 28.79 2.25 20.45
CA ALA A 293 27.73 2.44 21.44
C ALA A 293 27.24 1.12 22.01
N THR A 294 27.07 0.11 21.15
CA THR A 294 26.65 -1.25 21.53
C THR A 294 27.71 -1.91 22.41
N ALA A 295 28.98 -1.87 22.01
CA ALA A 295 30.08 -2.44 22.78
C ALA A 295 30.21 -1.80 24.17
N ASN A 296 30.06 -0.47 24.27
CA ASN A 296 30.06 0.24 25.56
C ASN A 296 28.89 -0.18 26.45
N TYR A 297 27.69 -0.33 25.88
CA TYR A 297 26.51 -0.81 26.61
C TYR A 297 26.72 -2.22 27.16
N LEU A 298 27.32 -3.12 26.38
CA LEU A 298 27.57 -4.50 26.78
C LEU A 298 28.62 -4.60 27.88
N SER A 299 29.71 -3.85 27.76
CA SER A 299 30.76 -3.79 28.79
C SER A 299 30.20 -3.31 30.14
N GLN A 300 29.27 -2.35 30.12
CA GLN A 300 28.62 -1.83 31.33
C GLN A 300 27.57 -2.76 31.94
N THR A 301 26.85 -3.54 31.11
CA THR A 301 25.68 -4.32 31.56
C THR A 301 25.96 -5.80 31.82
N GLN A 302 26.82 -6.44 31.02
CA GLN A 302 27.09 -7.88 31.13
C GLN A 302 28.38 -8.21 31.91
N GLY A 303 29.25 -7.23 32.16
CA GLY A 303 30.53 -7.46 32.84
C GLY A 303 31.46 -8.35 32.02
N ASN A 304 31.75 -9.56 32.49
CA ASN A 304 32.58 -10.51 31.75
C ASN A 304 31.74 -11.24 30.67
N LEU A 305 32.05 -10.95 29.40
CA LEU A 305 31.37 -11.50 28.23
C LEU A 305 31.45 -13.04 28.16
N ASN A 306 32.47 -13.66 28.77
CA ASN A 306 32.61 -15.12 28.89
C ASN A 306 31.46 -15.82 29.63
N ASN A 307 30.65 -15.09 30.39
CA ASN A 307 29.55 -15.68 31.16
C ASN A 307 28.27 -15.89 30.32
N ILE A 308 28.25 -15.44 29.07
CA ILE A 308 27.08 -15.56 28.18
C ILE A 308 27.07 -16.94 27.54
N LYS A 309 26.39 -17.91 28.18
CA LYS A 309 26.27 -19.30 27.68
C LYS A 309 25.05 -19.55 26.80
N GLN A 310 24.09 -18.64 26.79
CA GLN A 310 22.86 -18.73 25.99
C GLN A 310 22.59 -17.39 25.33
N GLY A 311 21.90 -17.43 24.19
CA GLY A 311 21.50 -16.23 23.49
C GLY A 311 20.64 -15.31 24.36
N LYS A 312 20.87 -14.00 24.27
CA LYS A 312 20.14 -12.98 25.02
C LYS A 312 19.65 -11.89 24.09
N ASP A 313 18.41 -11.48 24.32
CA ASP A 313 17.83 -10.28 23.73
C ASP A 313 17.96 -9.13 24.74
N LEU A 314 18.58 -8.04 24.33
CA LEU A 314 18.81 -6.83 25.11
C LEU A 314 18.25 -5.63 24.37
N GLU A 315 18.08 -4.54 25.11
CA GLU A 315 17.64 -3.27 24.56
C GLU A 315 18.32 -2.10 25.25
N PHE A 316 18.67 -1.09 24.46
CA PHE A 316 19.24 0.14 24.98
C PHE A 316 18.79 1.35 24.17
N THR A 317 18.91 2.53 24.79
CA THR A 317 18.55 3.80 24.15
C THR A 317 19.80 4.62 23.91
N TRP A 318 20.00 5.03 22.65
CA TRP A 318 21.12 5.87 22.25
C TRP A 318 20.64 6.97 21.29
N LYS A 319 21.13 8.21 21.46
CA LYS A 319 20.67 9.39 20.71
C LYS A 319 19.13 9.58 20.66
N ARG A 320 18.42 9.20 21.73
CA ARG A 320 16.94 9.22 21.85
C ARG A 320 16.20 8.21 20.96
N GLU A 321 16.90 7.19 20.49
CA GLU A 321 16.34 6.09 19.72
C GLU A 321 16.60 4.78 20.46
N ARG A 322 15.64 3.85 20.39
CA ARG A 322 15.76 2.52 21.01
C ARG A 322 16.36 1.54 20.00
N TYR A 323 17.28 0.71 20.47
CA TYR A 323 17.94 -0.33 19.71
C TYR A 323 17.70 -1.68 20.38
N PHE A 324 17.38 -2.67 19.57
CA PHE A 324 17.29 -4.07 19.94
C PHE A 324 18.62 -4.74 19.62
N VAL A 325 19.17 -5.48 20.57
CA VAL A 325 20.46 -6.16 20.44
C VAL A 325 20.24 -7.63 20.76
N LYS A 326 20.50 -8.50 19.80
CA LYS A 326 20.57 -9.94 20.03
C LYS A 326 22.02 -10.35 20.13
N ILE A 327 22.35 -11.07 21.19
CA ILE A 327 23.66 -11.68 21.40
C ILE A 327 23.50 -13.18 21.30
N LEU A 328 24.29 -13.83 20.45
CA LEU A 328 24.31 -15.28 20.34
C LEU A 328 25.76 -15.77 20.53
N PRO A 329 26.04 -16.62 21.53
CA PRO A 329 27.36 -17.23 21.66
C PRO A 329 27.57 -18.28 20.58
N PHE A 330 28.71 -18.20 19.91
CA PHE A 330 29.19 -19.15 18.92
C PHE A 330 30.46 -19.81 19.45
N ASN A 331 30.40 -21.13 19.69
CA ASN A 331 31.53 -21.88 20.22
C ASN A 331 31.92 -22.98 19.24
N LYS A 332 33.19 -23.03 18.85
CA LYS A 332 33.74 -24.11 18.02
C LYS A 332 35.00 -24.69 18.66
N GLY A 333 34.94 -25.98 19.01
CA GLY A 333 35.99 -26.65 19.78
C GLY A 333 36.22 -26.04 21.17
N LYS A 334 37.46 -26.12 21.67
CA LYS A 334 37.84 -25.59 23.00
C LYS A 334 38.38 -24.16 22.96
N THR A 335 38.67 -23.61 21.78
CA THR A 335 39.43 -22.36 21.63
C THR A 335 38.66 -21.23 20.94
N VAL A 336 37.65 -21.52 20.12
CA VAL A 336 36.83 -20.47 19.48
C VAL A 336 35.61 -20.19 20.35
N ASN A 337 35.58 -19.00 20.95
CA ASN A 337 34.45 -18.47 21.71
C ASN A 337 34.15 -17.04 21.27
N TRP A 338 33.16 -16.91 20.39
CA TRP A 338 32.75 -15.66 19.78
C TRP A 338 31.33 -15.28 20.17
N LEU A 339 31.02 -14.00 20.08
CA LEU A 339 29.67 -13.49 20.23
C LEU A 339 29.23 -12.88 18.90
N ILE A 340 28.10 -13.35 18.39
CA ILE A 340 27.39 -12.76 17.26
C ILE A 340 26.46 -11.67 17.81
N LEU A 341 26.57 -10.46 17.29
CA LEU A 341 25.73 -9.34 17.68
C LEU A 341 24.91 -8.84 16.51
N VAL A 342 23.58 -8.88 16.65
CA VAL A 342 22.64 -8.33 15.69
C VAL A 342 21.93 -7.12 16.31
N VAL A 343 22.25 -5.93 15.82
CA VAL A 343 21.75 -4.65 16.34
C VAL A 343 20.75 -4.06 15.36
N VAL A 344 19.53 -3.80 15.84
CA VAL A 344 18.41 -3.34 15.02
C VAL A 344 17.77 -2.11 15.65
N PRO A 345 17.75 -0.95 14.97
CA PRO A 345 17.04 0.23 15.46
C PRO A 345 15.51 0.07 15.38
N GLU A 346 14.79 0.59 16.36
CA GLU A 346 13.31 0.61 16.36
C GLU A 346 12.77 1.46 15.20
N SER A 347 13.48 2.53 14.79
CA SER A 347 13.01 3.45 13.75
C SER A 347 12.82 2.81 12.38
N ASP A 348 13.60 1.77 12.05
CA ASP A 348 13.51 1.00 10.80
C ASP A 348 12.10 0.45 10.57
N PHE A 349 11.36 0.16 11.64
CA PHE A 349 10.00 -0.39 11.62
C PHE A 349 8.93 0.65 11.96
N MET A 350 9.30 1.69 12.71
CA MET A 350 8.34 2.66 13.23
C MET A 350 7.83 3.65 12.18
N GLU A 351 8.50 3.82 11.04
CA GLU A 351 8.04 4.76 10.00
C GLU A 351 6.61 4.44 9.52
N GLN A 352 6.37 3.18 9.16
CA GLN A 352 5.07 2.72 8.66
C GLN A 352 4.02 2.65 9.77
N ILE A 353 4.43 2.28 10.99
CA ILE A 353 3.54 2.20 12.16
C ILE A 353 3.15 3.59 12.65
N ASN A 354 4.07 4.55 12.63
CA ASN A 354 3.78 5.95 12.97
C ASN A 354 2.86 6.59 11.92
N ALA A 355 3.04 6.26 10.64
CA ALA A 355 2.12 6.70 9.59
C ALA A 355 0.69 6.18 9.85
N ASN A 356 0.54 4.89 10.13
CA ASN A 356 -0.76 4.29 10.47
C ASN A 356 -1.34 4.82 11.78
N THR A 357 -0.51 5.04 12.79
CA THR A 357 -0.93 5.61 14.08
C THR A 357 -1.40 7.05 13.89
N ARG A 358 -0.71 7.85 13.08
CA ARG A 358 -1.13 9.23 12.75
C ARG A 358 -2.46 9.23 12.02
N THR A 359 -2.63 8.36 11.02
CA THR A 359 -3.92 8.20 10.32
C THR A 359 -5.02 7.77 11.28
N THR A 360 -4.74 6.83 12.19
CA THR A 360 -5.67 6.37 13.22
C THR A 360 -6.07 7.51 14.15
N ILE A 361 -5.12 8.32 14.62
CA ILE A 361 -5.37 9.50 15.46
C ILE A 361 -6.22 10.53 14.70
N ILE A 362 -5.94 10.78 13.42
CA ILE A 362 -6.72 11.71 12.59
C ILE A 362 -8.14 11.19 12.41
N LEU A 363 -8.32 9.91 12.05
CA LEU A 363 -9.63 9.28 11.91
C LEU A 363 -10.40 9.30 13.23
N CYS A 364 -9.74 8.99 14.35
CA CYS A 364 -10.30 9.08 15.69
C CYS A 364 -10.73 10.51 16.05
N SER A 365 -9.92 11.51 15.69
CA SER A 365 -10.23 12.93 15.92
C SER A 365 -11.41 13.39 15.07
N LEU A 366 -11.47 12.98 13.80
CA LEU A 366 -12.60 13.23 12.90
C LEU A 366 -13.86 12.53 13.38
N ALA A 367 -13.77 11.28 13.84
CA ALA A 367 -14.88 10.53 14.41
C ALA A 367 -15.39 11.19 15.71
N LEU A 368 -14.49 11.66 16.58
CA LEU A 368 -14.86 12.40 17.79
C LEU A 368 -15.54 13.73 17.45
N LEU A 369 -15.02 14.49 16.48
CA LEU A 369 -15.65 15.72 16.00
C LEU A 369 -17.03 15.45 15.40
N GLY A 370 -17.14 14.44 14.52
CA GLY A 370 -18.40 14.02 13.90
C GLY A 370 -19.42 13.57 14.94
N ALA A 371 -19.01 12.74 15.90
CA ALA A 371 -19.86 12.31 17.00
C ALA A 371 -20.28 13.47 17.91
N THR A 372 -19.39 14.43 18.16
CA THR A 372 -19.72 15.65 18.92
C THR A 372 -20.77 16.47 18.16
N LEU A 373 -20.60 16.65 16.85
CA LEU A 373 -21.54 17.37 16.01
C LEU A 373 -22.90 16.67 15.94
N ILE A 374 -22.92 15.35 15.70
CA ILE A 374 -24.14 14.53 15.70
C ILE A 374 -24.80 14.57 17.08
N GLY A 375 -24.04 14.48 18.17
CA GLY A 375 -24.52 14.60 19.55
C GLY A 375 -25.16 15.96 19.82
N LEU A 376 -24.56 17.05 19.31
CA LEU A 376 -25.12 18.40 19.41
C LEU A 376 -26.42 18.54 18.59
N LEU A 377 -26.45 17.99 17.37
CA LEU A 377 -27.61 18.01 16.48
C LEU A 377 -28.76 17.17 17.04
N THR A 378 -28.50 15.96 17.53
CA THR A 378 -29.49 15.07 18.16
C THR A 378 -30.02 15.67 19.46
N ALA A 379 -29.16 16.26 20.29
CA ALA A 379 -29.60 16.98 21.47
C ALA A 379 -30.50 18.17 21.10
N GLN A 380 -30.19 18.94 20.06
CA GLN A 380 -31.09 19.98 19.55
C GLN A 380 -32.40 19.40 19.02
N TRP A 381 -32.33 18.29 18.29
CA TRP A 381 -33.48 17.60 17.71
C TRP A 381 -34.44 17.06 18.78
N ILE A 382 -33.94 16.65 19.95
CA ILE A 382 -34.75 16.15 21.08
C ILE A 382 -35.21 17.29 22.00
N VAL A 383 -34.33 18.23 22.33
CA VAL A 383 -34.60 19.27 23.32
C VAL A 383 -35.53 20.36 22.77
N LYS A 384 -35.41 20.74 21.48
CA LYS A 384 -36.25 21.78 20.87
C LYS A 384 -37.75 21.42 20.89
N PRO A 385 -38.18 20.20 20.52
CA PRO A 385 -39.58 19.77 20.66
C PRO A 385 -40.09 19.74 22.10
N ILE A 386 -39.26 19.31 23.06
CA ILE A 386 -39.64 19.25 24.48
C ILE A 386 -39.83 20.66 25.04
N LEU A 387 -38.95 21.60 24.68
CA LEU A 387 -39.09 23.01 25.02
C LEU A 387 -40.34 23.63 24.36
N GLN A 388 -40.61 23.32 23.10
CA GLN A 388 -41.83 23.76 22.42
C GLN A 388 -43.10 23.21 23.08
N LEU A 389 -43.09 21.94 23.50
CA LEU A 389 -44.16 21.32 24.30
C LEU A 389 -44.36 22.05 25.65
N ASN A 390 -43.27 22.39 26.34
CA ASN A 390 -43.33 23.14 27.61
C ASN A 390 -43.87 24.57 27.42
N VAL A 391 -43.46 25.26 26.34
CA VAL A 391 -43.96 26.60 25.99
C VAL A 391 -45.45 26.55 25.62
N ALA A 392 -45.86 25.61 24.75
CA ALA A 392 -47.26 25.42 24.38
C ALA A 392 -48.14 25.04 25.58
N ALA A 393 -47.63 24.23 26.52
CA ALA A 393 -48.33 23.93 27.77
C ALA A 393 -48.52 25.18 28.65
N LYS A 394 -47.52 26.05 28.76
CA LYS A 394 -47.65 27.34 29.47
C LYS A 394 -48.61 28.30 28.77
N GLN A 395 -48.63 28.34 27.44
CA GLN A 395 -49.52 29.22 26.66
C GLN A 395 -50.98 28.77 26.73
N ILE A 396 -51.24 27.46 26.67
CA ILE A 396 -52.59 26.90 26.88
C ILE A 396 -53.10 27.22 28.31
N ALA A 397 -52.22 27.16 29.32
CA ALA A 397 -52.56 27.54 30.69
C ALA A 397 -52.85 29.06 30.86
N GLN A 398 -52.42 29.90 29.93
CA GLN A 398 -52.65 31.35 29.89
C GLN A 398 -53.85 31.74 28.99
N GLY A 399 -54.59 30.77 28.45
CA GLY A 399 -55.79 31.02 27.64
C GLY A 399 -55.55 31.12 26.13
N GLU A 400 -54.35 30.77 25.64
CA GLU A 400 -54.03 30.74 24.22
C GLU A 400 -54.15 29.32 23.62
N TRP A 401 -55.25 29.06 22.92
CA TRP A 401 -55.68 27.70 22.52
C TRP A 401 -55.30 27.28 21.08
N LYS A 402 -54.64 28.15 20.29
CA LYS A 402 -54.41 27.93 18.84
C LYS A 402 -53.17 27.10 18.50
N GLN A 403 -52.28 26.83 19.44
CA GLN A 403 -51.08 26.06 19.12
C GLN A 403 -51.34 24.55 19.22
N THR A 404 -51.67 23.95 18.08
CA THR A 404 -51.41 22.51 17.90
C THR A 404 -49.92 22.34 17.64
N LEU A 405 -49.24 21.59 18.50
CA LEU A 405 -47.84 21.24 18.27
C LEU A 405 -47.75 20.32 17.07
N ASN A 406 -47.51 20.87 15.88
CA ASN A 406 -47.38 20.08 14.66
C ASN A 406 -45.94 19.53 14.56
N LEU A 407 -45.60 18.69 15.53
CA LEU A 407 -44.38 17.91 15.51
C LEU A 407 -44.64 16.69 14.60
N LYS A 408 -44.30 16.81 13.32
CA LYS A 408 -44.32 15.71 12.34
C LYS A 408 -43.20 14.69 12.66
N ARG A 409 -43.27 14.07 13.83
CA ARG A 409 -42.41 12.96 14.28
C ARG A 409 -43.27 11.70 14.45
N LYS A 410 -42.68 10.55 14.14
CA LYS A 410 -43.34 9.23 14.23
C LYS A 410 -42.92 8.42 15.47
N ASP A 411 -42.07 8.99 16.32
CA ASP A 411 -41.52 8.40 17.55
C ASP A 411 -42.34 8.73 18.79
N GLU A 412 -41.85 8.37 19.98
CA GLU A 412 -42.49 8.58 21.29
C GLU A 412 -42.73 10.07 21.59
N LEU A 413 -41.84 10.96 21.12
CA LEU A 413 -42.04 12.41 21.22
C LEU A 413 -43.18 12.88 20.30
N GLY A 414 -43.29 12.28 19.11
CA GLY A 414 -44.46 12.42 18.24
C GLY A 414 -45.74 11.87 18.87
N GLN A 415 -45.69 10.73 19.56
CA GLN A 415 -46.85 10.18 20.28
C GLN A 415 -47.25 11.03 21.50
N LEU A 416 -46.29 11.57 22.23
CA LEU A 416 -46.51 12.50 23.34
C LEU A 416 -47.11 13.81 22.84
N ALA A 417 -46.58 14.35 21.73
CA ALA A 417 -47.15 15.52 21.05
C ALA A 417 -48.56 15.23 20.53
N LYS A 418 -48.84 14.03 20.01
CA LYS A 418 -50.19 13.60 19.61
C LYS A 418 -51.14 13.46 20.80
N SER A 419 -50.67 12.95 21.93
CA SER A 419 -51.47 12.80 23.16
C SER A 419 -51.75 14.16 23.80
N PHE A 420 -50.75 15.04 23.84
CA PHE A 420 -50.90 16.44 24.23
C PHE A 420 -51.85 17.19 23.28
N ASN A 421 -51.69 17.02 21.96
CA ASN A 421 -52.61 17.56 20.98
C ASN A 421 -54.01 16.95 21.13
N ARG A 422 -54.18 15.71 21.56
CA ARG A 422 -55.49 15.09 21.81
C ARG A 422 -56.16 15.70 23.05
N MET A 423 -55.41 15.94 24.11
CA MET A 423 -55.87 16.65 25.32
C MET A 423 -56.22 18.12 25.03
N ALA A 424 -55.37 18.82 24.28
CA ALA A 424 -55.62 20.18 23.80
C ALA A 424 -56.79 20.23 22.80
N LYS A 425 -56.94 19.20 21.96
CA LYS A 425 -58.06 19.04 21.01
C LYS A 425 -59.37 18.76 21.73
N GLN A 426 -59.39 18.01 22.82
CA GLN A 426 -60.62 17.81 23.62
C GLN A 426 -61.05 19.11 24.33
N LEU A 427 -60.11 19.87 24.89
CA LEU A 427 -60.42 21.21 25.43
C LEU A 427 -60.85 22.18 24.31
N LYS A 428 -60.21 22.10 23.14
CA LYS A 428 -60.58 22.87 21.95
C LYS A 428 -61.95 22.44 21.41
N GLU A 429 -62.30 21.16 21.35
CA GLU A 429 -63.59 20.64 20.86
C GLU A 429 -64.76 21.21 21.66
N SER A 430 -64.60 21.39 22.98
CA SER A 430 -65.55 22.13 23.81
C SER A 430 -65.72 23.60 23.39
N PHE A 431 -64.70 24.23 22.81
CA PHE A 431 -64.75 25.58 22.20
C PHE A 431 -65.12 25.55 20.70
N THR A 432 -64.86 24.45 19.99
CA THR A 432 -65.03 24.31 18.53
C THR A 432 -66.49 24.06 18.14
N ILE A 433 -67.32 23.56 19.06
CA ILE A 433 -68.79 23.56 18.89
C ILE A 433 -69.30 24.99 18.62
N LEU A 434 -68.62 26.00 19.16
CA LEU A 434 -68.95 27.42 18.95
C LEU A 434 -68.35 27.99 17.64
N GLU A 435 -67.24 27.42 17.15
CA GLU A 435 -66.48 27.90 15.99
C GLU A 435 -66.82 27.16 14.67
N SER A 436 -67.46 25.99 14.76
CA SER A 436 -68.00 25.18 13.66
C SER A 436 -68.97 25.95 12.75
N LYS A 437 -69.66 26.97 13.27
CA LYS A 437 -70.54 27.84 12.49
C LYS A 437 -69.80 28.88 11.65
N ASN A 438 -68.53 29.14 11.95
CA ASN A 438 -67.72 30.17 11.28
C ASN A 438 -66.83 29.59 10.16
N GLN A 439 -66.50 28.30 10.23
CA GLN A 439 -65.51 27.65 9.36
C GLN A 439 -66.03 27.20 7.98
N GLU A 440 -67.34 27.15 7.75
CA GLU A 440 -67.91 26.80 6.43
C GLU A 440 -67.60 27.90 5.38
N LEU A 441 -67.49 29.16 5.81
CA LEU A 441 -67.12 30.31 4.97
C LEU A 441 -65.61 30.37 4.63
N GLN A 442 -64.74 29.85 5.50
CA GLN A 442 -63.28 29.91 5.32
C GLN A 442 -62.74 28.80 4.40
N HIS A 443 -63.44 27.67 4.28
CA HIS A 443 -63.00 26.55 3.43
C HIS A 443 -63.11 26.85 1.93
N LEU A 444 -64.03 27.73 1.52
CA LEU A 444 -64.17 28.24 0.14
C LEU A 444 -63.02 29.17 -0.28
N ASP A 445 -62.39 29.86 0.67
CA ASP A 445 -61.32 30.83 0.38
C ASP A 445 -59.94 30.16 0.26
N GLN A 446 -59.68 29.11 1.06
CA GLN A 446 -58.42 28.36 0.98
C GLN A 446 -58.27 27.53 -0.31
N LEU A 447 -59.36 26.99 -0.85
CA LEU A 447 -59.34 26.29 -2.15
C LEU A 447 -59.02 27.25 -3.31
N LYS A 448 -59.37 28.52 -3.19
CA LYS A 448 -59.10 29.57 -4.18
C LYS A 448 -57.62 29.97 -4.21
N ASP A 449 -56.95 30.01 -3.06
CA ASP A 449 -55.53 30.39 -2.95
C ASP A 449 -54.58 29.25 -3.37
N GLU A 450 -54.90 28.00 -3.03
CA GLU A 450 -54.13 26.81 -3.45
C GLU A 450 -54.29 26.55 -4.97
N PHE A 451 -55.45 26.87 -5.54
CA PHE A 451 -55.69 26.84 -6.99
C PHE A 451 -54.82 27.86 -7.74
N LEU A 452 -54.68 29.10 -7.25
CA LEU A 452 -53.89 30.14 -7.93
C LEU A 452 -52.37 29.91 -7.89
N ALA A 453 -51.85 29.35 -6.78
CA ALA A 453 -50.42 29.08 -6.63
C ALA A 453 -49.94 27.87 -7.45
N ASN A 454 -50.70 26.75 -7.42
CA ASN A 454 -50.35 25.55 -8.19
C ASN A 454 -50.50 25.78 -9.70
N THR A 455 -51.57 26.46 -10.12
CA THR A 455 -51.78 26.77 -11.55
C THR A 455 -50.66 27.65 -12.11
N SER A 456 -50.08 28.55 -11.33
CA SER A 456 -48.96 29.38 -11.81
C SER A 456 -47.66 28.59 -12.02
N HIS A 457 -47.38 27.61 -11.16
CA HIS A 457 -46.20 26.75 -11.30
C HIS A 457 -46.36 25.76 -12.47
N GLU A 458 -47.58 25.25 -12.64
CA GLU A 458 -47.98 24.40 -13.77
C GLU A 458 -48.05 25.16 -15.10
N LEU A 459 -48.27 26.48 -15.08
CA LEU A 459 -48.19 27.32 -16.28
C LEU A 459 -46.76 27.74 -16.61
N ARG A 460 -45.88 27.93 -15.61
CA ARG A 460 -44.49 28.38 -15.80
C ARG A 460 -43.60 27.32 -16.47
N THR A 461 -43.75 26.06 -16.07
CA THR A 461 -42.95 24.93 -16.59
C THR A 461 -43.12 24.72 -18.10
N PRO A 462 -44.34 24.62 -18.67
CA PRO A 462 -44.51 24.52 -20.11
C PRO A 462 -44.13 25.82 -20.83
N LEU A 463 -44.34 27.00 -20.23
CA LEU A 463 -43.96 28.28 -20.84
C LEU A 463 -42.44 28.40 -21.03
N ASN A 464 -41.65 28.01 -20.03
CA ASN A 464 -40.19 28.01 -20.09
C ASN A 464 -39.66 26.95 -21.07
N GLY A 465 -40.34 25.80 -21.18
CA GLY A 465 -40.05 24.79 -22.20
C GLY A 465 -40.30 25.31 -23.63
N ILE A 466 -41.43 25.99 -23.86
CA ILE A 466 -41.75 26.59 -25.18
C ILE A 466 -40.73 27.68 -25.54
N ILE A 467 -40.35 28.53 -24.59
CA ILE A 467 -39.34 29.57 -24.79
C ILE A 467 -37.97 28.93 -25.08
N GLY A 468 -37.53 27.97 -24.28
CA GLY A 468 -36.22 27.32 -24.45
C GLY A 468 -36.08 26.50 -25.74
N ILE A 469 -37.16 25.84 -26.18
CA ILE A 469 -37.18 25.13 -27.47
C ILE A 469 -37.18 26.13 -28.63
N ALA A 470 -37.97 27.21 -28.55
CA ALA A 470 -37.98 28.24 -29.58
C ALA A 470 -36.61 28.93 -29.70
N GLU A 471 -35.97 29.26 -28.57
CA GLU A 471 -34.62 29.87 -28.53
C GLU A 471 -33.54 28.91 -29.03
N SER A 472 -33.54 27.65 -28.60
CA SER A 472 -32.58 26.64 -29.09
C SER A 472 -32.69 26.37 -30.60
N LEU A 473 -33.89 26.53 -31.18
CA LEU A 473 -34.11 26.42 -32.62
C LEU A 473 -33.66 27.69 -33.35
N ILE A 474 -33.87 28.88 -32.76
CA ILE A 474 -33.35 30.16 -33.26
C ILE A 474 -31.80 30.14 -33.28
N ASP A 475 -31.17 29.55 -32.26
CA ASP A 475 -29.72 29.45 -32.09
C ASP A 475 -29.05 28.32 -32.93
N GLY A 476 -29.83 27.58 -33.73
CA GLY A 476 -29.31 26.70 -34.77
C GLY A 476 -29.05 25.24 -34.38
N ALA A 477 -29.64 24.73 -33.28
CA ALA A 477 -29.47 23.34 -32.83
C ALA A 477 -29.88 22.27 -33.85
N THR A 478 -30.65 22.63 -34.89
CA THR A 478 -31.08 21.75 -35.98
C THR A 478 -30.67 22.25 -37.38
N GLY A 479 -29.70 23.17 -37.47
CA GLY A 479 -29.26 23.81 -38.72
C GLY A 479 -29.89 25.19 -38.99
N GLU A 480 -29.47 25.86 -40.07
CA GLU A 480 -29.97 27.20 -40.44
C GLU A 480 -31.46 27.18 -40.84
N LEU A 481 -32.29 27.93 -40.12
CA LEU A 481 -33.73 28.02 -40.36
C LEU A 481 -34.08 29.18 -41.33
N PRO A 482 -35.13 29.04 -42.16
CA PRO A 482 -35.59 30.12 -43.04
C PRO A 482 -35.96 31.40 -42.27
N PRO A 483 -35.69 32.61 -42.81
CA PRO A 483 -35.88 33.89 -42.10
C PRO A 483 -37.31 34.13 -41.57
N GLN A 484 -38.32 33.66 -42.30
CA GLN A 484 -39.72 33.74 -41.88
C GLN A 484 -40.04 32.82 -40.69
N THR A 485 -39.42 31.65 -40.64
CA THR A 485 -39.56 30.71 -39.51
C THR A 485 -38.87 31.28 -38.27
N ASN A 486 -37.69 31.87 -38.44
CA ASN A 486 -36.96 32.50 -37.34
C ASN A 486 -37.74 33.71 -36.76
N SER A 487 -38.33 34.55 -37.62
CA SER A 487 -39.20 35.66 -37.19
C SER A 487 -40.44 35.17 -36.42
N ASN A 488 -41.09 34.10 -36.89
CA ASN A 488 -42.24 33.51 -36.18
C ASN A 488 -41.83 32.91 -34.83
N LEU A 489 -40.68 32.23 -34.75
CA LEU A 489 -40.14 31.70 -33.49
C LEU A 489 -39.77 32.81 -32.52
N ALA A 490 -39.17 33.91 -32.99
CA ALA A 490 -38.88 35.09 -32.17
C ALA A 490 -40.17 35.75 -31.64
N MET A 491 -41.23 35.79 -32.45
CA MET A 491 -42.54 36.30 -32.04
C MET A 491 -43.23 35.39 -30.99
N ILE A 492 -43.04 34.08 -31.09
CA ILE A 492 -43.48 33.09 -30.09
C ILE A 492 -42.71 33.29 -28.77
N ALA A 493 -41.38 33.41 -28.82
CA ALA A 493 -40.55 33.66 -27.64
C ALA A 493 -40.91 34.99 -26.94
N ALA A 494 -41.12 36.06 -27.70
CA ALA A 494 -41.53 37.36 -27.17
C ALA A 494 -42.93 37.33 -26.52
N SER A 495 -43.89 36.63 -27.13
CA SER A 495 -45.22 36.41 -26.53
C SER A 495 -45.14 35.57 -25.25
N GLY A 496 -44.29 34.56 -25.22
CA GLY A 496 -44.01 33.74 -24.03
C GLY A 496 -43.48 34.56 -22.86
N ARG A 497 -42.51 35.45 -23.09
CA ARG A 497 -41.97 36.33 -22.03
C ARG A 497 -43.02 37.30 -21.48
N ARG A 498 -43.87 37.87 -22.35
CA ARG A 498 -44.95 38.79 -21.93
C ARG A 498 -46.00 38.09 -21.06
N LEU A 499 -46.38 36.87 -21.42
CA LEU A 499 -47.28 36.04 -20.61
C LEU A 499 -46.68 35.70 -19.24
N SER A 500 -45.38 35.39 -19.20
CA SER A 500 -44.66 35.12 -17.95
C SER A 500 -44.70 36.31 -16.99
N SER A 501 -44.49 37.53 -17.50
CA SER A 501 -44.56 38.77 -16.69
C SER A 501 -45.97 39.00 -16.11
N LEU A 502 -47.02 38.84 -16.92
CA LEU A 502 -48.40 39.03 -16.49
C LEU A 502 -48.83 38.03 -15.40
N VAL A 503 -48.37 36.78 -15.50
CA VAL A 503 -48.61 35.76 -14.48
C VAL A 503 -47.92 36.11 -13.17
N ASN A 504 -46.71 36.68 -13.22
CA ASN A 504 -46.00 37.12 -12.03
C ASN A 504 -46.66 38.34 -11.37
N ASP A 505 -47.11 39.33 -12.14
CA ASP A 505 -47.80 40.52 -11.60
C ASP A 505 -49.14 40.16 -10.92
N LEU A 506 -49.88 39.19 -11.47
CA LEU A 506 -51.11 38.67 -10.89
C LEU A 506 -50.86 37.96 -9.54
N LEU A 507 -49.76 37.21 -9.46
CA LEU A 507 -49.33 36.52 -8.24
C LEU A 507 -48.92 37.50 -7.14
N ASP A 508 -48.18 38.55 -7.49
CA ASP A 508 -47.73 39.57 -6.52
C ASP A 508 -48.91 40.33 -5.91
N PHE A 509 -49.92 40.69 -6.73
CA PHE A 509 -51.19 41.26 -6.24
C PHE A 509 -51.93 40.32 -5.28
N SER A 510 -51.99 39.02 -5.60
CA SER A 510 -52.64 38.03 -4.74
C SER A 510 -51.93 37.88 -3.39
N LYS A 511 -50.60 37.97 -3.35
CA LYS A 511 -49.82 37.87 -2.09
C LYS A 511 -49.91 39.12 -1.22
N LEU A 512 -49.97 40.30 -1.84
CA LEU A 512 -50.12 41.59 -1.16
C LEU A 512 -51.45 41.72 -0.42
N ARG A 513 -52.55 41.22 -1.01
CA ARG A 513 -53.91 41.31 -0.44
C ARG A 513 -54.08 40.55 0.90
N TYR A 514 -53.20 39.61 1.21
CA TYR A 514 -53.24 38.81 2.44
C TYR A 514 -52.09 39.15 3.43
N GLN A 515 -51.40 40.29 3.27
CA GLN A 515 -50.36 40.82 4.17
C GLN A 515 -49.11 39.91 4.40
N ASN A 516 -48.78 39.02 3.47
CA ASN A 516 -47.64 38.08 3.62
C ASN A 516 -46.27 38.62 3.14
N ILE A 517 -46.10 39.95 3.06
CA ILE A 517 -44.82 40.55 2.66
C ILE A 517 -44.14 41.16 3.90
N GLU A 518 -43.05 40.56 4.36
CA GLU A 518 -42.16 41.15 5.36
C GLU A 518 -41.15 42.08 4.67
N LEU A 519 -41.14 43.36 5.05
CA LEU A 519 -40.20 44.36 4.53
C LEU A 519 -38.82 44.23 5.21
N GLN A 520 -37.74 44.31 4.42
CA GLN A 520 -36.38 44.32 4.95
C GLN A 520 -35.90 45.76 5.15
N LEU A 521 -36.43 46.43 6.18
CA LEU A 521 -36.11 47.82 6.47
C LEU A 521 -34.63 48.00 6.85
N ARG A 522 -33.96 48.95 6.18
CA ARG A 522 -32.57 49.36 6.44
C ARG A 522 -32.42 50.88 6.21
N PRO A 523 -31.38 51.53 6.75
CA PRO A 523 -31.07 52.92 6.40
C PRO A 523 -30.68 53.02 4.92
N VAL A 524 -31.43 53.80 4.16
CA VAL A 524 -31.34 53.90 2.70
C VAL A 524 -31.22 55.37 2.27
N ASP A 525 -30.32 55.64 1.32
CA ASP A 525 -30.15 56.96 0.72
C ASP A 525 -31.16 57.17 -0.42
N ILE A 526 -32.17 58.00 -0.16
CA ILE A 526 -33.26 58.28 -1.11
C ILE A 526 -32.73 58.89 -2.41
N ARG A 527 -31.70 59.76 -2.34
CA ARG A 527 -31.20 60.45 -3.52
C ARG A 527 -30.57 59.46 -4.50
N VAL A 528 -29.78 58.50 -3.99
CA VAL A 528 -29.11 57.46 -4.79
C VAL A 528 -30.13 56.59 -5.52
N ILE A 529 -31.21 56.18 -4.84
CA ILE A 529 -32.25 55.36 -5.47
C ILE A 529 -33.03 56.15 -6.53
N VAL A 530 -33.36 57.41 -6.25
CA VAL A 530 -34.01 58.28 -7.25
C VAL A 530 -33.12 58.45 -8.48
N ASP A 531 -31.81 58.68 -8.31
CA ASP A 531 -30.86 58.78 -9.42
C ASP A 531 -30.80 57.48 -10.23
N ALA A 532 -30.76 56.32 -9.58
CA ALA A 532 -30.79 55.03 -10.26
C ALA A 532 -32.07 54.82 -11.07
N VAL A 533 -33.24 55.16 -10.51
CA VAL A 533 -34.54 55.03 -11.20
C VAL A 533 -34.66 56.01 -12.37
N LEU A 534 -34.14 57.23 -12.24
CA LEU A 534 -34.11 58.21 -13.33
C LEU A 534 -33.24 57.74 -14.50
N ILE A 535 -32.05 57.18 -14.22
CA ILE A 535 -31.17 56.59 -15.25
C ILE A 535 -31.89 55.47 -16.00
N LEU A 536 -32.57 54.57 -15.29
CA LEU A 536 -33.33 53.47 -15.89
C LEU A 536 -34.51 53.98 -16.74
N SER A 537 -35.09 55.12 -16.36
CA SER A 537 -36.24 55.73 -17.04
C SER A 537 -35.87 56.60 -18.23
N GLN A 538 -34.57 56.85 -18.48
CA GLN A 538 -34.08 57.71 -19.55
C GLN A 538 -34.46 57.22 -20.96
N SER A 539 -34.59 55.90 -21.13
CA SER A 539 -35.02 55.29 -22.40
C SER A 539 -36.49 55.56 -22.74
N LEU A 540 -37.31 55.92 -21.76
CA LEU A 540 -38.75 56.17 -21.93
C LEU A 540 -39.05 57.60 -22.42
N ILE A 541 -38.05 58.49 -22.41
CA ILE A 541 -38.18 59.90 -22.82
C ILE A 541 -37.44 60.22 -24.13
N THR A 542 -36.79 59.25 -24.77
CA THR A 542 -35.92 59.46 -25.96
C THR A 542 -36.64 60.05 -27.19
N GLN A 543 -37.98 60.10 -27.16
CA GLN A 543 -38.84 60.71 -28.20
C GLN A 543 -39.79 61.82 -27.67
N LYS A 544 -39.58 62.30 -26.42
CA LYS A 544 -40.44 63.32 -25.77
C LYS A 544 -39.61 64.53 -25.32
N ASN A 545 -40.18 65.73 -25.39
CA ASN A 545 -39.54 66.97 -24.95
C ASN A 545 -39.73 67.17 -23.43
N LEU A 546 -39.20 66.22 -22.65
CA LEU A 546 -39.47 66.06 -21.23
C LEU A 546 -38.16 65.99 -20.43
N HIS A 547 -38.02 66.85 -19.41
CA HIS A 547 -36.84 66.88 -18.53
C HIS A 547 -37.13 66.20 -17.19
N LEU A 548 -36.23 65.29 -16.77
CA LEU A 548 -36.27 64.65 -15.47
C LEU A 548 -35.28 65.35 -14.52
N ILE A 549 -35.76 65.83 -13.37
CA ILE A 549 -34.95 66.61 -12.43
C ILE A 549 -35.03 65.98 -11.03
N ASN A 550 -33.88 65.65 -10.46
CA ASN A 550 -33.75 65.28 -9.04
C ASN A 550 -33.33 66.52 -8.23
N ARG A 551 -34.22 67.03 -7.38
CA ARG A 551 -33.99 68.17 -6.48
C ARG A 551 -33.70 67.79 -5.02
N ILE A 552 -33.49 66.51 -4.73
CA ILE A 552 -33.17 66.07 -3.36
C ILE A 552 -31.76 66.55 -2.97
N PRO A 553 -31.55 67.24 -1.83
CA PRO A 553 -30.22 67.71 -1.40
C PRO A 553 -29.19 66.57 -1.26
N VAL A 554 -27.91 66.83 -1.53
CA VAL A 554 -26.84 65.80 -1.42
C VAL A 554 -26.67 65.35 0.04
N ASP A 555 -26.92 66.27 0.97
CA ASP A 555 -26.80 66.07 2.40
C ASP A 555 -28.10 65.58 3.06
N PHE A 556 -29.13 65.20 2.29
CA PHE A 556 -30.41 64.74 2.82
C PHE A 556 -30.26 63.49 3.73
N PRO A 557 -31.05 63.36 4.82
CA PRO A 557 -30.97 62.21 5.73
C PRO A 557 -31.44 60.88 5.13
N LEU A 558 -30.99 59.77 5.73
CA LEU A 558 -31.38 58.41 5.33
C LEU A 558 -32.80 58.07 5.81
N ALA A 559 -33.57 57.39 4.96
CA ALA A 559 -34.87 56.82 5.33
C ALA A 559 -34.71 55.37 5.78
N GLU A 560 -35.56 54.91 6.68
CA GLU A 560 -35.63 53.49 7.06
C GLU A 560 -36.63 52.77 6.14
N ALA A 561 -36.12 52.10 5.10
CA ALA A 561 -36.93 51.52 4.04
C ALA A 561 -36.33 50.23 3.45
N ASP A 562 -37.13 49.45 2.73
CA ASP A 562 -36.65 48.34 1.90
C ASP A 562 -36.27 48.90 0.51
N GLU A 563 -34.98 48.84 0.18
CA GLU A 563 -34.41 49.42 -1.05
C GLU A 563 -35.10 48.91 -2.33
N ASN A 564 -35.38 47.61 -2.44
CA ASN A 564 -35.99 47.03 -3.64
C ASN A 564 -37.45 47.45 -3.79
N ARG A 565 -38.19 47.50 -2.68
CA ARG A 565 -39.61 47.93 -2.69
C ARG A 565 -39.75 49.42 -2.89
N LEU A 566 -38.81 50.21 -2.36
CA LEU A 566 -38.74 51.64 -2.61
C LEU A 566 -38.42 51.94 -4.08
N GLN A 567 -37.48 51.20 -4.69
CA GLN A 567 -37.22 51.31 -6.13
C GLN A 567 -38.48 50.99 -6.96
N GLN A 568 -39.25 49.99 -6.56
CA GLN A 568 -40.52 49.62 -7.21
C GLN A 568 -41.58 50.72 -7.10
N ILE A 569 -41.76 51.32 -5.91
CA ILE A 569 -42.66 52.48 -5.70
C ILE A 569 -42.26 53.64 -6.62
N LEU A 570 -40.97 54.00 -6.62
CA LEU A 570 -40.45 55.13 -7.40
C LEU A 570 -40.56 54.87 -8.90
N TYR A 571 -40.23 53.67 -9.38
CA TYR A 571 -40.35 53.30 -10.79
C TYR A 571 -41.80 53.40 -11.28
N ASN A 572 -42.77 52.97 -10.47
CA ASN A 572 -44.19 53.08 -10.79
C ASN A 572 -44.66 54.54 -10.86
N LEU A 573 -44.31 55.38 -9.88
CA LEU A 573 -44.74 56.78 -9.83
C LEU A 573 -44.06 57.65 -10.91
N ILE A 574 -42.74 57.50 -11.09
CA ILE A 574 -41.97 58.21 -12.11
C ILE A 574 -42.38 57.74 -13.51
N GLY A 575 -42.60 56.43 -13.70
CA GLY A 575 -43.10 55.86 -14.95
C GLY A 575 -44.48 56.43 -15.33
N ASN A 576 -45.38 56.61 -14.36
CA ASN A 576 -46.67 57.26 -14.60
C ASN A 576 -46.50 58.75 -14.94
N ALA A 577 -45.67 59.49 -14.21
CA ALA A 577 -45.39 60.90 -14.50
C ALA A 577 -44.84 61.11 -15.94
N ILE A 578 -43.90 60.27 -16.38
CA ILE A 578 -43.37 60.27 -17.77
C ILE A 578 -44.45 59.89 -18.78
N LYS A 579 -45.28 58.90 -18.46
CA LYS A 579 -46.34 58.41 -19.35
C LYS A 579 -47.35 59.52 -19.65
N PHE A 580 -47.77 60.28 -18.64
CA PHE A 580 -48.84 61.29 -18.73
C PHE A 580 -48.35 62.73 -18.90
N THR A 581 -47.05 62.93 -19.05
CA THR A 581 -46.45 64.23 -19.42
C THR A 581 -45.85 64.12 -20.83
N PRO A 582 -46.52 64.67 -21.86
CA PRO A 582 -46.01 64.64 -23.23
C PRO A 582 -44.80 65.58 -23.43
N GLU A 583 -44.83 66.76 -22.83
CA GLU A 583 -43.75 67.76 -22.81
C GLU A 583 -43.72 68.51 -21.47
N GLY A 584 -42.55 68.97 -21.02
CA GLY A 584 -42.40 69.71 -19.76
C GLY A 584 -41.38 69.10 -18.79
N ILE A 585 -41.68 69.08 -17.49
CA ILE A 585 -40.73 68.66 -16.45
C ILE A 585 -41.39 67.66 -15.49
N VAL A 586 -40.64 66.60 -15.15
CA VAL A 586 -40.93 65.74 -14.00
C VAL A 586 -39.84 65.97 -12.96
N GLU A 587 -40.23 66.46 -11.80
CA GLU A 587 -39.34 66.85 -10.71
C GLU A 587 -39.58 65.99 -9.47
N ILE A 588 -38.49 65.47 -8.89
CA ILE A 588 -38.51 64.69 -7.66
C ILE A 588 -37.83 65.49 -6.55
N SER A 589 -38.51 65.68 -5.43
CA SER A 589 -37.99 66.43 -4.28
C SER A 589 -38.31 65.71 -2.96
N ALA A 590 -37.59 66.04 -1.89
CA ALA A 590 -37.81 65.44 -0.57
C ALA A 590 -37.66 66.50 0.54
N ARG A 591 -38.48 66.38 1.59
CA ARG A 591 -38.46 67.23 2.78
C ARG A 591 -38.72 66.43 4.06
N ILE A 592 -38.24 66.93 5.19
CA ILE A 592 -38.46 66.31 6.51
C ILE A 592 -39.71 66.94 7.14
N LEU A 593 -40.57 66.10 7.71
CA LEU A 593 -41.73 66.50 8.50
C LEU A 593 -41.42 66.28 9.98
N SER A 594 -41.31 67.35 10.77
CA SER A 594 -41.08 67.30 12.22
C SER A 594 -42.19 68.01 12.96
N GLU A 595 -43.10 67.26 13.59
CA GLU A 595 -44.08 67.84 14.53
C GLU A 595 -44.64 66.90 15.63
N THR A 596 -44.20 65.64 15.75
CA THR A 596 -44.40 64.79 16.96
C THR A 596 -43.31 63.69 17.03
N GLU A 597 -43.24 62.90 18.11
CA GLU A 597 -42.16 61.97 18.53
C GLU A 597 -41.66 60.90 17.51
N LYS A 598 -42.04 60.94 16.23
CA LYS A 598 -41.46 60.15 15.13
C LYS A 598 -41.27 61.02 13.87
N SER A 599 -40.04 61.45 13.58
CA SER A 599 -39.73 62.22 12.37
C SER A 599 -39.96 61.37 11.09
N GLN A 600 -40.63 61.93 10.09
CA GLN A 600 -40.87 61.28 8.79
C GLN A 600 -40.27 62.10 7.64
N ILE A 601 -39.94 61.42 6.54
CA ILE A 601 -39.51 62.02 5.28
C ILE A 601 -40.68 61.98 4.29
N ALA A 602 -40.98 63.08 3.62
CA ALA A 602 -41.91 63.13 2.50
C ALA A 602 -41.13 63.25 1.18
N ILE A 603 -41.39 62.33 0.25
CA ILE A 603 -40.85 62.32 -1.12
C ILE A 603 -41.98 62.67 -2.07
N THR A 604 -41.74 63.63 -2.94
CA THR A 604 -42.73 64.19 -3.83
C THR A 604 -42.27 64.14 -5.28
N ILE A 605 -43.07 63.52 -6.15
CA ILE A 605 -42.91 63.46 -7.59
C ILE A 605 -43.95 64.39 -8.20
N SER A 606 -43.48 65.46 -8.85
CA SER A 606 -44.31 66.46 -9.51
C SER A 606 -44.13 66.39 -11.01
N ASP A 607 -45.22 66.40 -11.75
CA ASP A 607 -45.24 66.45 -13.20
C ASP A 607 -46.06 67.63 -13.72
N THR A 608 -45.67 68.20 -14.86
CA THR A 608 -46.42 69.25 -15.56
C THR A 608 -47.34 68.68 -16.64
N GLY A 609 -47.84 67.46 -16.44
CA GLY A 609 -48.63 66.72 -17.42
C GLY A 609 -50.09 67.12 -17.47
N ILE A 610 -50.93 66.24 -18.01
CA ILE A 610 -52.36 66.51 -18.26
C ILE A 610 -53.20 66.73 -16.99
N GLY A 611 -52.67 66.40 -15.81
CA GLY A 611 -53.39 66.46 -14.54
C GLY A 611 -54.54 65.44 -14.43
N ILE A 612 -55.10 65.32 -13.22
CA ILE A 612 -56.16 64.38 -12.86
C ILE A 612 -57.37 65.18 -12.38
N ALA A 613 -58.57 64.85 -12.89
CA ALA A 613 -59.81 65.51 -12.48
C ALA A 613 -60.15 65.22 -11.01
N ALA A 614 -60.63 66.23 -10.28
CA ALA A 614 -60.87 66.15 -8.83
C ALA A 614 -61.80 64.99 -8.41
N ASN A 615 -62.79 64.64 -9.24
CA ASN A 615 -63.72 63.53 -8.98
C ASN A 615 -63.10 62.13 -9.15
N LYS A 616 -61.85 62.04 -9.63
CA LYS A 616 -61.13 60.77 -9.83
C LYS A 616 -60.01 60.55 -8.81
N LEU A 617 -59.62 61.56 -8.03
CA LEU A 617 -58.46 61.48 -7.12
C LEU A 617 -58.60 60.39 -6.05
N ASP A 618 -59.82 60.13 -5.57
CA ASP A 618 -60.04 59.08 -4.56
C ASP A 618 -59.99 57.66 -5.15
N ARG A 619 -60.25 57.54 -6.46
CA ARG A 619 -60.46 56.25 -7.13
C ARG A 619 -59.25 55.72 -7.89
N ILE A 620 -58.27 56.57 -8.23
CA ILE A 620 -57.06 56.14 -8.95
C ILE A 620 -56.20 55.09 -8.21
N PHE A 621 -56.42 54.92 -6.90
CA PHE A 621 -55.75 53.89 -6.09
C PHE A 621 -56.55 52.58 -5.99
N GLU A 622 -57.77 52.52 -6.52
CA GLU A 622 -58.60 51.30 -6.59
C GLU A 622 -58.05 50.32 -7.63
N SER A 623 -58.17 49.02 -7.36
CA SER A 623 -57.60 47.97 -8.21
C SER A 623 -58.33 47.87 -9.55
N PHE A 624 -57.57 47.73 -10.64
CA PHE A 624 -58.07 47.59 -12.01
C PHE A 624 -58.82 48.80 -12.56
N GLU A 625 -58.76 49.95 -11.86
CA GLU A 625 -59.37 51.17 -12.37
C GLU A 625 -58.51 51.80 -13.47
N GLN A 626 -59.11 52.04 -14.63
CA GLN A 626 -58.50 52.72 -15.78
C GLN A 626 -59.40 53.91 -16.18
N ALA A 627 -58.81 54.99 -16.65
CA ALA A 627 -59.58 56.15 -17.08
C ALA A 627 -60.42 55.82 -18.34
N GLU A 628 -61.75 55.83 -18.22
CA GLU A 628 -62.66 55.64 -19.36
C GLU A 628 -62.67 56.87 -20.29
N GLY A 629 -62.55 56.63 -21.60
CA GLY A 629 -62.54 57.63 -22.67
C GLY A 629 -61.53 57.29 -23.78
N SER A 630 -61.59 57.97 -24.92
CA SER A 630 -60.82 57.74 -26.17
C SER A 630 -59.28 57.66 -26.03
N THR A 631 -58.73 57.90 -24.84
CA THR A 631 -57.32 57.74 -24.46
C THR A 631 -56.94 56.31 -24.04
N ALA A 632 -57.90 55.39 -23.86
CA ALA A 632 -57.63 54.01 -23.43
C ALA A 632 -56.95 53.13 -24.50
N ARG A 633 -56.97 53.52 -25.78
CA ARG A 633 -56.37 52.73 -26.87
C ARG A 633 -54.90 53.07 -27.15
N GLU A 634 -54.40 54.22 -26.75
CA GLU A 634 -53.00 54.61 -27.05
C GLU A 634 -52.00 54.24 -25.96
N TYR A 635 -52.42 54.05 -24.71
CA TYR A 635 -51.48 53.93 -23.58
C TYR A 635 -51.90 52.85 -22.56
N GLY A 636 -51.96 51.58 -22.99
CA GLY A 636 -52.35 50.44 -22.17
C GLY A 636 -51.48 50.21 -20.90
N GLY A 637 -52.11 49.75 -19.83
CA GLY A 637 -51.48 49.34 -18.55
C GLY A 637 -52.46 48.50 -17.72
N THR A 638 -51.99 47.74 -16.73
CA THR A 638 -52.83 46.75 -15.99
C THR A 638 -53.75 47.35 -14.92
N GLY A 639 -53.61 48.63 -14.58
CA GLY A 639 -54.39 49.28 -13.53
C GLY A 639 -54.07 48.81 -12.10
N LEU A 640 -52.94 48.11 -11.91
CA LEU A 640 -52.53 47.56 -10.60
C LEU A 640 -51.37 48.32 -9.94
N GLY A 641 -50.58 49.08 -10.71
CA GLY A 641 -49.35 49.71 -10.23
C GLY A 641 -49.56 50.69 -9.07
N LEU A 642 -50.58 51.55 -9.15
CA LEU A 642 -50.86 52.55 -8.10
C LEU A 642 -51.42 51.92 -6.82
N THR A 643 -52.25 50.88 -6.93
CA THR A 643 -52.73 50.12 -5.78
C THR A 643 -51.59 49.42 -5.05
N ILE A 644 -50.66 48.79 -5.81
CA ILE A 644 -49.47 48.15 -5.24
C ILE A 644 -48.58 49.20 -4.55
N THR A 645 -48.37 50.35 -5.19
CA THR A 645 -47.62 51.46 -4.59
C THR A 645 -48.22 51.92 -3.25
N LYS A 646 -49.54 52.12 -3.19
CA LYS A 646 -50.24 52.53 -1.95
C LYS A 646 -50.03 51.51 -0.83
N GLN A 647 -50.22 50.22 -1.12
CA GLN A 647 -50.03 49.16 -0.12
C GLN A 647 -48.59 49.03 0.34
N LEU A 648 -47.61 49.14 -0.56
CA LEU A 648 -46.20 49.10 -0.18
C LEU A 648 -45.82 50.29 0.71
N VAL A 649 -46.31 51.50 0.42
CA VAL A 649 -46.09 52.69 1.26
C VAL A 649 -46.71 52.52 2.66
N GLU A 650 -47.94 52.00 2.74
CA GLU A 650 -48.61 51.71 4.01
C GLU A 650 -47.87 50.65 4.84
N LEU A 651 -47.31 49.61 4.18
CA LEU A 651 -46.48 48.61 4.85
C LEU A 651 -45.18 49.20 5.41
N HIS A 652 -44.62 50.24 4.78
CA HIS A 652 -43.48 51.00 5.33
C HIS A 652 -43.90 51.95 6.47
N GLY A 653 -45.18 51.97 6.87
CA GLY A 653 -45.72 52.89 7.88
C GLY A 653 -45.90 54.32 7.38
N GLY A 654 -45.92 54.53 6.06
CA GLY A 654 -46.12 55.81 5.40
C GLY A 654 -47.53 55.96 4.83
N GLN A 655 -47.79 57.13 4.22
CA GLN A 655 -49.02 57.43 3.48
C GLN A 655 -48.66 57.99 2.11
N VAL A 656 -49.47 57.67 1.09
CA VAL A 656 -49.42 58.31 -0.23
C VAL A 656 -50.61 59.26 -0.41
N THR A 657 -50.33 60.46 -0.89
CA THR A 657 -51.31 61.49 -1.23
C THR A 657 -51.07 61.99 -2.65
N VAL A 658 -52.12 62.55 -3.26
CA VAL A 658 -52.06 63.15 -4.58
C VAL A 658 -52.72 64.51 -4.56
N GLU A 659 -52.05 65.50 -5.14
CA GLU A 659 -52.61 66.81 -5.44
C GLU A 659 -52.49 67.00 -6.95
N SER A 660 -53.58 67.35 -7.64
CA SER A 660 -53.54 67.53 -9.09
C SER A 660 -54.63 68.48 -9.54
N GLU A 661 -54.29 69.29 -10.54
CA GLU A 661 -55.21 70.18 -11.23
C GLU A 661 -55.19 69.85 -12.72
N LEU A 662 -56.39 69.65 -13.28
CA LEU A 662 -56.56 69.22 -14.66
C LEU A 662 -55.98 70.28 -15.63
N GLY A 663 -55.05 69.86 -16.48
CA GLY A 663 -54.36 70.72 -17.44
C GLY A 663 -53.14 71.48 -16.90
N VAL A 664 -52.81 71.32 -15.61
CA VAL A 664 -51.64 71.97 -14.97
C VAL A 664 -50.57 70.94 -14.59
N GLY A 665 -50.97 69.78 -14.05
CA GLY A 665 -50.03 68.73 -13.64
C GLY A 665 -50.50 67.93 -12.43
N SER A 666 -49.69 66.96 -12.02
CA SER A 666 -49.98 66.13 -10.84
C SER A 666 -48.78 66.05 -9.90
N GLN A 667 -49.05 65.95 -8.62
CA GLN A 667 -48.05 65.83 -7.57
C GLN A 667 -48.41 64.65 -6.66
N PHE A 668 -47.61 63.60 -6.72
CA PHE A 668 -47.73 62.43 -5.86
C PHE A 668 -46.70 62.52 -4.74
N THR A 669 -47.17 62.52 -3.50
CA THR A 669 -46.30 62.57 -2.31
C THR A 669 -46.49 61.30 -1.49
N PHE A 670 -45.39 60.65 -1.11
CA PHE A 670 -45.44 59.55 -0.16
C PHE A 670 -44.46 59.76 0.99
N THR A 671 -44.80 59.23 2.17
CA THR A 671 -43.98 59.36 3.38
C THR A 671 -43.26 58.07 3.74
N LEU A 672 -42.09 58.20 4.38
CA LEU A 672 -41.30 57.10 4.93
C LEU A 672 -40.74 57.47 6.31
N PRO A 673 -40.48 56.49 7.21
CA PRO A 673 -39.82 56.75 8.48
C PRO A 673 -38.37 57.24 8.31
N LEU A 674 -37.94 58.17 9.15
CA LEU A 674 -36.55 58.61 9.24
C LEU A 674 -35.72 57.58 10.03
N ALA A 675 -34.52 57.22 9.56
CA ALA A 675 -33.65 56.30 10.30
C ALA A 675 -33.01 56.99 11.53
N GLU A 676 -33.15 56.41 12.74
CA GLU A 676 -32.55 56.94 13.97
C GLU A 676 -31.05 56.60 14.08
N ASN A 677 -30.22 57.60 14.42
CA ASN A 677 -28.76 57.54 14.64
C ASN A 677 -27.89 57.15 13.42
N ALA A 678 -27.79 58.05 12.44
CA ALA A 678 -26.66 58.09 11.50
C ALA A 678 -26.06 59.51 11.43
N LEU A 679 -25.09 59.80 12.30
CA LEU A 679 -24.16 60.92 12.07
C LEU A 679 -23.38 60.64 10.78
N LYS A 680 -23.54 61.47 9.74
CA LYS A 680 -22.66 61.47 8.57
C LYS A 680 -21.22 61.76 9.04
N ILE A 681 -20.35 60.76 9.01
CA ILE A 681 -18.91 61.02 9.03
C ILE A 681 -18.59 61.76 7.72
N PRO A 682 -17.94 62.93 7.74
CA PRO A 682 -17.48 63.57 6.52
C PRO A 682 -16.26 62.79 6.04
N THR A 683 -16.35 62.19 4.86
CA THR A 683 -15.14 61.79 4.13
C THR A 683 -15.41 61.92 2.63
N GLU A 684 -15.03 63.09 2.11
CA GLU A 684 -14.51 63.20 0.76
C GLU A 684 -13.52 62.03 0.50
N ASN A 685 -13.63 61.39 -0.67
CA ASN A 685 -12.80 60.29 -1.19
C ASN A 685 -13.40 58.86 -1.24
N SER A 686 -14.67 58.68 -1.61
CA SER A 686 -15.12 57.36 -2.12
C SER A 686 -16.04 57.38 -3.33
N ILE A 687 -16.39 58.54 -3.88
CA ILE A 687 -17.05 58.63 -5.19
C ILE A 687 -15.95 58.65 -6.27
N LYS A 688 -15.44 57.47 -6.66
CA LYS A 688 -14.77 57.31 -7.97
C LYS A 688 -14.60 55.87 -8.51
N ASN A 689 -14.96 54.81 -7.78
CA ASN A 689 -14.61 53.44 -8.20
C ASN A 689 -15.77 52.42 -8.23
N SER A 690 -16.94 52.77 -8.77
CA SER A 690 -17.98 51.74 -9.04
C SER A 690 -18.85 51.98 -10.28
N LEU A 691 -18.40 52.84 -11.20
CA LEU A 691 -18.98 52.92 -12.54
C LEU A 691 -17.88 52.74 -13.59
N GLN A 692 -17.47 51.49 -13.83
CA GLN A 692 -16.91 51.07 -15.12
C GLN A 692 -17.41 49.67 -15.49
N PRO A 693 -17.88 49.45 -16.74
CA PRO A 693 -18.23 48.13 -17.23
C PRO A 693 -16.95 47.33 -17.47
N ILE A 694 -16.76 46.22 -16.76
CA ILE A 694 -15.61 45.34 -17.00
C ILE A 694 -15.88 44.55 -18.28
N GLN A 695 -15.12 44.94 -19.31
CA GLN A 695 -14.98 44.30 -20.61
C GLN A 695 -14.49 42.86 -20.48
N LEU A 696 -15.18 41.98 -21.20
CA LEU A 696 -14.69 40.66 -21.61
C LEU A 696 -13.62 40.83 -22.70
N ASN A 697 -12.59 39.98 -22.63
CA ASN A 697 -11.49 39.75 -23.58
C ASN A 697 -10.22 40.60 -23.44
N THR A 698 -9.17 39.94 -22.91
CA THR A 698 -7.85 39.76 -23.56
C THR A 698 -6.97 38.94 -22.58
N LEU A 699 -6.07 38.04 -22.94
CA LEU A 699 -5.75 37.29 -24.15
C LEU A 699 -4.49 36.45 -23.77
N LEU A 700 -4.33 35.27 -24.38
CA LEU A 700 -3.06 34.70 -24.89
C LEU A 700 -2.41 33.50 -24.16
N ALA A 701 -2.56 32.37 -24.87
CA ALA A 701 -1.49 31.66 -25.58
C ALA A 701 -0.53 30.77 -24.78
N VAL A 702 -0.72 29.47 -24.95
CA VAL A 702 0.35 28.57 -25.41
C VAL A 702 -0.24 27.61 -26.46
N SER A 703 0.32 27.64 -27.68
CA SER A 703 0.23 26.58 -28.69
C SER A 703 1.64 25.99 -28.88
N PRO A 704 1.86 25.03 -29.80
CA PRO A 704 1.57 23.60 -29.72
C PRO A 704 2.88 22.77 -29.75
N GLY A 705 2.86 21.54 -29.25
CA GLY A 705 3.90 20.58 -29.56
C GLY A 705 4.16 19.57 -28.46
N PHE A 706 3.58 18.38 -28.58
CA PHE A 706 4.31 17.12 -28.45
C PHE A 706 3.59 16.05 -29.29
N SER A 707 4.42 15.24 -29.92
CA SER A 707 4.20 14.39 -31.06
C SER A 707 3.15 13.28 -30.88
N GLN A 708 2.47 12.93 -31.97
CA GLN A 708 1.80 11.63 -32.13
C GLN A 708 2.84 10.50 -32.01
N PRO A 709 2.56 9.42 -31.28
CA PRO A 709 3.05 8.10 -31.62
C PRO A 709 1.99 7.39 -32.47
N SER A 710 2.41 7.09 -33.68
CA SER A 710 1.89 6.06 -34.58
C SER A 710 1.41 4.80 -33.87
N ILE A 711 0.19 4.37 -34.18
CA ILE A 711 -0.37 3.07 -33.80
C ILE A 711 0.34 1.99 -34.61
N ASN A 712 1.29 1.30 -33.98
CA ASN A 712 1.61 -0.09 -34.29
C ASN A 712 0.54 -0.96 -33.61
N HIS A 713 -0.02 -1.92 -34.35
CA HIS A 713 -0.96 -2.92 -33.85
C HIS A 713 -0.39 -3.67 -32.62
N SER A 714 -1.18 -3.84 -31.56
CA SER A 714 -0.90 -4.77 -30.45
C SER A 714 -2.21 -5.26 -29.76
N PRO A 715 -2.25 -6.47 -29.19
CA PRO A 715 -3.46 -7.29 -29.10
C PRO A 715 -4.04 -7.45 -27.69
N GLU A 716 -4.31 -6.39 -26.93
CA GLU A 716 -5.09 -6.47 -25.67
C GLU A 716 -5.93 -5.21 -25.42
N THR A 717 -7.14 -5.17 -25.96
CA THR A 717 -8.13 -4.14 -25.64
C THR A 717 -8.89 -4.54 -24.37
N ILE A 718 -8.80 -3.73 -23.31
CA ILE A 718 -9.52 -3.96 -22.04
C ILE A 718 -11.04 -3.90 -22.28
N LYS A 719 -11.77 -4.93 -21.85
CA LYS A 719 -13.21 -5.13 -21.99
C LYS A 719 -13.96 -4.75 -20.72
N ILE A 720 -14.90 -3.82 -20.85
CA ILE A 720 -15.69 -3.28 -19.73
C ILE A 720 -17.17 -3.58 -19.97
N LEU A 721 -17.87 -4.13 -18.97
CA LEU A 721 -19.34 -4.28 -19.01
C LEU A 721 -20.01 -3.23 -18.12
N ILE A 722 -20.87 -2.40 -18.71
CA ILE A 722 -21.72 -1.42 -18.01
C ILE A 722 -23.10 -2.01 -17.81
N VAL A 723 -23.64 -1.93 -16.59
CA VAL A 723 -24.99 -2.40 -16.24
C VAL A 723 -25.74 -1.30 -15.50
N ASP A 724 -26.77 -0.72 -16.14
CA ASP A 724 -27.58 0.40 -15.62
C ASP A 724 -28.94 0.44 -16.35
N ASP A 725 -30.03 0.74 -15.66
CA ASP A 725 -31.39 0.72 -16.24
C ASP A 725 -31.74 2.02 -16.99
N GLU A 726 -31.14 3.15 -16.62
CA GLU A 726 -31.39 4.45 -17.26
C GLU A 726 -30.56 4.64 -18.55
N ILE A 727 -31.25 4.86 -19.68
CA ILE A 727 -30.64 5.04 -21.01
C ILE A 727 -29.63 6.21 -21.02
N VAL A 728 -29.95 7.30 -20.31
CA VAL A 728 -29.11 8.50 -20.25
C VAL A 728 -27.78 8.20 -19.54
N ASN A 729 -27.79 7.43 -18.45
CA ASN A 729 -26.58 7.09 -17.69
C ASN A 729 -25.65 6.16 -18.47
N ARG A 730 -26.22 5.13 -19.13
CA ARG A 730 -25.45 4.24 -20.01
C ARG A 730 -24.77 5.00 -21.14
N GLN A 731 -25.48 5.96 -21.76
CA GLN A 731 -24.92 6.76 -22.84
C GLN A 731 -23.77 7.66 -22.37
N VAL A 732 -23.84 8.21 -21.15
CA VAL A 732 -22.77 9.00 -20.56
C VAL A 732 -21.52 8.15 -20.25
N LEU A 733 -21.69 6.97 -19.64
CA LEU A 733 -20.58 6.04 -19.37
C LEU A 733 -19.92 5.55 -20.66
N PHE A 734 -20.73 5.19 -21.66
CA PHE A 734 -20.23 4.79 -22.98
C PHE A 734 -19.41 5.90 -23.63
N ASN A 735 -19.92 7.15 -23.67
CA ASN A 735 -19.19 8.28 -24.25
C ASN A 735 -17.87 8.55 -23.51
N ASN A 736 -17.82 8.36 -22.19
CA ASN A 736 -16.62 8.59 -21.40
C ASN A 736 -15.54 7.51 -21.59
N LEU A 737 -15.93 6.25 -21.75
CA LEU A 737 -15.02 5.09 -21.84
C LEU A 737 -14.57 4.82 -23.30
N SER A 738 -15.46 5.01 -24.28
CA SER A 738 -15.16 4.78 -25.69
C SER A 738 -14.07 5.72 -26.25
N LEU A 739 -13.84 6.87 -25.60
CA LEU A 739 -12.77 7.81 -25.95
C LEU A 739 -11.35 7.33 -25.55
N HIS A 740 -11.23 6.25 -24.79
CA HIS A 740 -9.97 5.78 -24.20
C HIS A 740 -9.54 4.37 -24.64
N HIS A 741 -10.00 3.92 -25.83
CA HIS A 741 -9.66 2.61 -26.41
C HIS A 741 -10.11 1.39 -25.57
N TYR A 742 -11.18 1.52 -24.80
CA TYR A 742 -11.83 0.38 -24.12
C TYR A 742 -12.87 -0.29 -25.03
N ALA A 743 -13.00 -1.61 -24.95
CA ALA A 743 -14.11 -2.35 -25.55
C ALA A 743 -15.28 -2.36 -24.57
N VAL A 744 -16.34 -1.60 -24.85
CA VAL A 744 -17.45 -1.37 -23.91
C VAL A 744 -18.67 -2.19 -24.31
N PHE A 745 -19.14 -3.03 -23.40
CA PHE A 745 -20.39 -3.79 -23.47
C PHE A 745 -21.42 -3.16 -22.54
N GLN A 746 -22.71 -3.27 -22.88
CA GLN A 746 -23.79 -2.66 -22.12
C GLN A 746 -24.88 -3.71 -21.84
N ALA A 747 -25.44 -3.68 -20.64
CA ALA A 747 -26.64 -4.39 -20.24
C ALA A 747 -27.63 -3.40 -19.60
N SER A 748 -28.91 -3.58 -19.90
CA SER A 748 -30.00 -2.72 -19.42
C SER A 748 -30.54 -3.11 -18.04
N ASN A 749 -30.14 -4.28 -17.53
CA ASN A 749 -30.54 -4.79 -16.21
C ASN A 749 -29.61 -5.94 -15.78
N GLY A 750 -29.72 -6.36 -14.51
CA GLY A 750 -28.87 -7.40 -13.95
C GLY A 750 -29.10 -8.82 -14.50
N GLU A 751 -30.30 -9.15 -15.00
CA GLU A 751 -30.58 -10.46 -15.61
C GLU A 751 -29.81 -10.62 -16.93
N GLU A 752 -29.87 -9.57 -17.77
CA GLU A 752 -29.12 -9.50 -19.03
C GLU A 752 -27.61 -9.57 -18.80
N ALA A 753 -27.09 -8.90 -17.76
CA ALA A 753 -25.67 -8.96 -17.41
C ALA A 753 -25.21 -10.39 -17.06
N LEU A 754 -26.00 -11.11 -16.25
CA LEU A 754 -25.71 -12.50 -15.88
C LEU A 754 -25.80 -13.43 -17.10
N GLU A 755 -26.75 -13.19 -18.01
CA GLU A 755 -26.89 -13.97 -19.24
C GLU A 755 -25.70 -13.76 -20.19
N LEU A 756 -25.22 -12.53 -20.35
CA LEU A 756 -24.04 -12.23 -21.17
C LEU A 756 -22.78 -12.95 -20.66
N ILE A 757 -22.53 -12.91 -19.35
CA ILE A 757 -21.40 -13.63 -18.74
C ILE A 757 -21.55 -15.14 -18.93
N LYS A 758 -22.75 -15.68 -18.69
CA LYS A 758 -23.04 -17.12 -18.88
C LYS A 758 -22.86 -17.58 -20.33
N ASN A 759 -23.17 -16.71 -21.30
CA ASN A 759 -22.99 -16.98 -22.73
C ASN A 759 -21.52 -16.83 -23.19
N GLY A 760 -20.57 -16.69 -22.27
CA GLY A 760 -19.13 -16.74 -22.54
C GLY A 760 -18.47 -15.38 -22.76
N LEU A 761 -19.16 -14.26 -22.45
CA LEU A 761 -18.53 -12.94 -22.50
C LEU A 761 -17.49 -12.83 -21.37
N LYS A 762 -16.20 -12.82 -21.73
CA LYS A 762 -15.11 -12.51 -20.80
C LYS A 762 -14.89 -11.01 -20.74
N VAL A 763 -14.96 -10.45 -19.53
CA VAL A 763 -14.80 -9.02 -19.25
C VAL A 763 -13.73 -8.82 -18.18
N ASP A 764 -12.97 -7.73 -18.28
CA ASP A 764 -11.85 -7.43 -17.37
C ASP A 764 -12.31 -6.61 -16.16
N VAL A 765 -13.44 -5.91 -16.27
CA VAL A 765 -14.09 -5.19 -15.17
C VAL A 765 -15.58 -4.97 -15.46
N MET A 766 -16.41 -5.01 -14.42
CA MET A 766 -17.84 -4.69 -14.48
C MET A 766 -18.15 -3.40 -13.71
N LEU A 767 -18.90 -2.50 -14.34
CA LEU A 767 -19.50 -1.32 -13.73
C LEU A 767 -21.00 -1.58 -13.54
N LEU A 768 -21.46 -1.64 -12.30
CA LEU A 768 -22.79 -2.18 -11.98
C LEU A 768 -23.59 -1.21 -11.11
N ASP A 769 -24.74 -0.74 -11.60
CA ASP A 769 -25.66 0.04 -10.77
C ASP A 769 -26.24 -0.80 -9.63
N VAL A 770 -26.35 -0.21 -8.45
CA VAL A 770 -26.98 -0.80 -7.28
C VAL A 770 -28.51 -0.80 -7.41
N MET A 771 -29.09 0.29 -7.93
CA MET A 771 -30.54 0.54 -7.91
C MET A 771 -31.22 0.17 -9.23
N MET A 772 -31.36 -1.13 -9.49
CA MET A 772 -32.00 -1.63 -10.72
C MET A 772 -33.32 -2.38 -10.45
N PRO A 773 -34.29 -2.37 -11.39
CA PRO A 773 -35.52 -3.15 -11.29
C PRO A 773 -35.27 -4.66 -11.31
N LYS A 774 -36.16 -5.42 -10.65
CA LYS A 774 -36.16 -6.89 -10.51
C LYS A 774 -35.03 -7.46 -9.65
N ILE A 775 -33.77 -7.25 -10.04
CA ILE A 775 -32.59 -7.74 -9.35
C ILE A 775 -31.64 -6.57 -9.06
N THR A 776 -31.22 -6.46 -7.81
CA THR A 776 -30.34 -5.38 -7.36
C THR A 776 -28.88 -5.66 -7.73
N GLY A 777 -28.04 -4.62 -7.81
CA GLY A 777 -26.61 -4.79 -8.06
C GLY A 777 -25.90 -5.65 -7.00
N TYR A 778 -26.40 -5.64 -5.75
CA TYR A 778 -25.88 -6.52 -4.69
C TYR A 778 -26.17 -7.99 -4.97
N GLU A 779 -27.38 -8.32 -5.41
CA GLU A 779 -27.76 -9.71 -5.75
C GLU A 779 -27.03 -10.23 -6.98
N VAL A 780 -26.78 -9.37 -7.99
CA VAL A 780 -25.96 -9.71 -9.15
C VAL A 780 -24.51 -10.02 -8.71
N THR A 781 -23.94 -9.18 -7.85
CA THR A 781 -22.58 -9.39 -7.30
C THR A 781 -22.49 -10.71 -6.55
N GLN A 782 -23.45 -11.00 -5.68
CA GLN A 782 -23.48 -12.26 -4.92
C GLN A 782 -23.52 -13.49 -5.85
N LYS A 783 -24.38 -13.48 -6.88
CA LYS A 783 -24.46 -14.57 -7.86
C LYS A 783 -23.18 -14.75 -8.67
N LEU A 784 -22.49 -13.67 -9.03
CA LEU A 784 -21.22 -13.76 -9.75
C LEU A 784 -20.10 -14.30 -8.86
N ARG A 785 -20.11 -14.00 -7.56
CA ARG A 785 -19.13 -14.51 -6.59
C ARG A 785 -19.26 -16.00 -6.27
N GLU A 786 -20.37 -16.64 -6.64
CA GLU A 786 -20.49 -18.10 -6.62
C GLU A 786 -19.67 -18.77 -7.75
N GLN A 787 -19.26 -18.02 -8.78
CA GLN A 787 -18.60 -18.55 -9.98
C GLN A 787 -17.21 -17.94 -10.24
N PHE A 788 -16.96 -16.71 -9.82
CA PHE A 788 -15.73 -15.97 -10.10
C PHE A 788 -15.19 -15.31 -8.84
N ASP A 789 -13.90 -15.49 -8.59
CA ASP A 789 -13.22 -14.79 -7.50
C ASP A 789 -13.12 -13.29 -7.76
N ALA A 790 -12.94 -12.51 -6.68
CA ALA A 790 -12.83 -11.05 -6.78
C ALA A 790 -11.62 -10.59 -7.61
N THR A 791 -10.57 -11.40 -7.68
CA THR A 791 -9.37 -11.16 -8.50
C THR A 791 -9.56 -11.57 -9.96
N GLU A 792 -10.50 -12.47 -10.27
CA GLU A 792 -10.81 -12.91 -11.64
C GLU A 792 -11.80 -11.99 -12.34
N LEU A 793 -12.84 -11.53 -11.63
CA LEU A 793 -13.83 -10.58 -12.15
C LEU A 793 -14.01 -9.41 -11.18
N PRO A 794 -13.30 -8.29 -11.41
CA PRO A 794 -13.49 -7.07 -10.65
C PRO A 794 -14.86 -6.42 -10.89
N ILE A 795 -15.60 -6.14 -9.81
CA ILE A 795 -16.92 -5.49 -9.86
C ILE A 795 -16.86 -4.16 -9.10
N ILE A 796 -17.17 -3.06 -9.78
CA ILE A 796 -17.28 -1.70 -9.22
C ILE A 796 -18.76 -1.30 -9.20
N LEU A 797 -19.29 -1.07 -8.00
CA LEU A 797 -20.68 -0.68 -7.82
C LEU A 797 -20.89 0.83 -8.03
N LEU A 798 -21.85 1.23 -8.85
CA LEU A 798 -22.26 2.62 -9.04
C LEU A 798 -23.51 2.91 -8.22
N THR A 799 -23.51 3.95 -7.37
CA THR A 799 -24.64 4.24 -6.47
C THR A 799 -24.97 5.73 -6.38
N ALA A 800 -26.26 6.07 -6.29
CA ALA A 800 -26.73 7.42 -5.94
C ALA A 800 -26.94 7.59 -4.41
N LYS A 801 -26.79 6.51 -3.64
CA LYS A 801 -26.96 6.54 -2.19
C LYS A 801 -25.72 7.09 -1.50
N THR A 802 -25.93 8.01 -0.57
CA THR A 802 -24.86 8.73 0.16
C THR A 802 -24.60 8.17 1.55
N GLN A 803 -25.27 7.08 1.94
CA GLN A 803 -25.13 6.50 3.27
C GLN A 803 -23.99 5.47 3.31
N VAL A 804 -23.13 5.58 4.33
CA VAL A 804 -21.98 4.69 4.58
C VAL A 804 -22.40 3.21 4.66
N GLN A 805 -23.63 2.94 5.06
CA GLN A 805 -24.16 1.58 5.22
C GLN A 805 -24.34 0.85 3.87
N ASP A 806 -24.65 1.58 2.78
CA ASP A 806 -24.75 1.01 1.43
C ASP A 806 -23.38 0.64 0.85
N VAL A 807 -22.32 1.34 1.26
CA VAL A 807 -20.92 1.03 0.91
C VAL A 807 -20.45 -0.25 1.58
N VAL A 808 -20.65 -0.34 2.89
CA VAL A 808 -20.28 -1.53 3.69
C VAL A 808 -21.02 -2.76 3.19
N THR A 809 -22.30 -2.60 2.84
CA THR A 809 -23.09 -3.69 2.25
C THR A 809 -22.47 -4.16 0.95
N GLY A 810 -22.14 -3.25 0.02
CA GLY A 810 -21.54 -3.59 -1.27
C GLY A 810 -20.21 -4.32 -1.19
N LEU A 811 -19.32 -3.92 -0.27
CA LEU A 811 -18.06 -4.62 -0.06
C LEU A 811 -18.26 -6.01 0.57
N ASN A 812 -19.21 -6.16 1.49
CA ASN A 812 -19.49 -7.44 2.15
C ASN A 812 -20.10 -8.49 1.20
N VAL A 813 -20.86 -8.09 0.17
CA VAL A 813 -21.32 -9.03 -0.89
C VAL A 813 -20.25 -9.35 -1.94
N GLY A 814 -19.03 -8.80 -1.79
CA GLY A 814 -17.87 -9.16 -2.60
C GLY A 814 -17.57 -8.21 -3.76
N ALA A 815 -18.13 -7.00 -3.80
CA ALA A 815 -17.68 -6.00 -4.75
C ALA A 815 -16.24 -5.54 -4.42
N ASN A 816 -15.46 -5.24 -5.45
CA ASN A 816 -14.08 -4.79 -5.30
C ASN A 816 -14.01 -3.32 -4.90
N ASP A 817 -14.99 -2.53 -5.32
CA ASP A 817 -15.06 -1.09 -5.06
C ASP A 817 -16.45 -0.51 -5.33
N TYR A 818 -16.64 0.77 -5.03
CA TYR A 818 -17.86 1.53 -5.29
C TYR A 818 -17.58 2.98 -5.72
N MET A 819 -18.50 3.57 -6.50
CA MET A 819 -18.45 4.98 -6.94
C MET A 819 -19.82 5.66 -6.81
N MET A 820 -19.80 6.95 -6.46
CA MET A 820 -21.02 7.76 -6.30
C MET A 820 -21.40 8.49 -7.59
N LYS A 821 -22.71 8.54 -7.89
CA LYS A 821 -23.28 9.32 -9.01
C LYS A 821 -23.70 10.73 -8.52
N PRO A 822 -23.37 11.83 -9.25
CA PRO A 822 -22.56 11.89 -10.47
C PRO A 822 -21.06 11.74 -10.16
N PHE A 823 -20.33 10.96 -10.97
CA PHE A 823 -18.89 10.71 -10.82
C PHE A 823 -18.03 11.54 -11.79
N ALA A 824 -16.81 11.88 -11.36
CA ALA A 824 -15.82 12.51 -12.21
C ALA A 824 -15.17 11.50 -13.17
N LYS A 825 -14.94 11.92 -14.42
CA LYS A 825 -14.36 11.06 -15.48
C LYS A 825 -13.00 10.46 -15.08
N ASP A 826 -12.09 11.28 -14.54
CA ASP A 826 -10.73 10.84 -14.21
C ASP A 826 -10.69 9.86 -13.04
N GLU A 827 -11.62 10.00 -12.09
CA GLU A 827 -11.77 9.07 -10.95
C GLU A 827 -12.19 7.68 -11.43
N LEU A 828 -13.17 7.60 -12.34
CA LEU A 828 -13.66 6.35 -12.91
C LEU A 828 -12.52 5.59 -13.63
N LEU A 829 -11.74 6.30 -14.43
CA LEU A 829 -10.63 5.72 -15.18
C LEU A 829 -9.51 5.20 -14.27
N ALA A 830 -9.20 5.91 -13.19
CA ALA A 830 -8.18 5.50 -12.23
C ALA A 830 -8.57 4.19 -11.50
N ARG A 831 -9.84 4.07 -11.08
CA ARG A 831 -10.33 2.86 -10.41
C ARG A 831 -10.36 1.66 -11.34
N ILE A 832 -10.80 1.84 -12.59
CA ILE A 832 -10.76 0.79 -13.63
C ILE A 832 -9.33 0.28 -13.81
N ARG A 833 -8.35 1.17 -14.03
CA ARG A 833 -6.94 0.78 -14.23
C ARG A 833 -6.37 0.00 -13.05
N THR A 834 -6.68 0.43 -11.83
CA THR A 834 -6.18 -0.20 -10.61
C THR A 834 -6.65 -1.65 -10.51
N HIS A 835 -7.95 -1.89 -10.68
CA HIS A 835 -8.51 -3.24 -10.54
C HIS A 835 -8.11 -4.18 -11.68
N VAL A 836 -7.99 -3.68 -12.90
CA VAL A 836 -7.47 -4.46 -14.04
C VAL A 836 -6.01 -4.87 -13.81
N ASN A 837 -5.15 -3.98 -13.30
CA ASN A 837 -3.75 -4.30 -13.03
C ASN A 837 -3.60 -5.37 -11.94
N VAL A 838 -4.38 -5.29 -10.86
CA VAL A 838 -4.36 -6.29 -9.78
C VAL A 838 -4.78 -7.67 -10.31
N SER A 839 -5.85 -7.72 -11.12
CA SER A 839 -6.31 -8.96 -11.74
C SER A 839 -5.24 -9.59 -12.65
N ARG A 840 -4.56 -8.78 -13.48
CA ARG A 840 -3.49 -9.25 -14.38
C ARG A 840 -2.29 -9.81 -13.62
N LEU A 841 -1.81 -9.14 -12.58
CA LEU A 841 -0.68 -9.62 -11.76
C LEU A 841 -0.99 -10.94 -11.07
N HIS A 842 -2.23 -11.14 -10.62
CA HIS A 842 -2.66 -12.40 -10.03
C HIS A 842 -2.65 -13.55 -11.05
N ALA A 843 -3.15 -13.29 -12.26
CA ALA A 843 -3.10 -14.27 -13.35
C ALA A 843 -1.66 -14.63 -13.76
N GLU A 844 -0.74 -13.66 -13.72
CA GLU A 844 0.67 -13.85 -14.04
C GLU A 844 1.41 -14.69 -12.97
N ASN A 845 1.16 -14.44 -11.69
CA ASN A 845 1.70 -15.26 -10.59
C ASN A 845 1.22 -16.71 -10.64
N LEU A 846 -0.08 -16.92 -10.92
CA LEU A 846 -0.63 -18.27 -11.07
C LEU A 846 0.00 -19.00 -12.25
N ARG A 847 0.27 -18.28 -13.35
CA ARG A 847 0.98 -18.82 -14.50
C ARG A 847 2.42 -19.21 -14.15
N LEU A 848 3.17 -18.38 -13.44
CA LEU A 848 4.55 -18.68 -13.03
C LEU A 848 4.62 -19.91 -12.11
N ALA A 849 3.70 -20.02 -11.14
CA ALA A 849 3.58 -21.21 -10.30
C ALA A 849 3.27 -22.48 -11.14
N THR A 850 2.47 -22.33 -12.19
CA THR A 850 2.19 -23.43 -13.13
C THR A 850 3.42 -23.78 -13.98
N GLU A 851 4.18 -22.79 -14.44
CA GLU A 851 5.43 -23.00 -15.21
C GLU A 851 6.49 -23.74 -14.36
N LEU A 852 6.56 -23.47 -13.06
CA LEU A 852 7.48 -24.17 -12.17
C LEU A 852 7.06 -25.62 -11.87
N GLU A 853 5.75 -25.87 -11.66
CA GLU A 853 5.20 -27.22 -11.55
C GLU A 853 5.41 -28.04 -12.84
N VAL A 854 5.40 -27.40 -14.02
CA VAL A 854 5.76 -28.06 -15.29
C VAL A 854 7.22 -28.52 -15.27
N THR A 855 8.15 -27.67 -14.80
CA THR A 855 9.57 -28.02 -14.69
C THR A 855 9.79 -29.19 -13.73
N ARG A 856 9.12 -29.19 -12.58
CA ARG A 856 9.17 -30.30 -11.61
C ARG A 856 8.67 -31.62 -12.21
N ARG A 857 7.56 -31.57 -12.96
CA ARG A 857 7.06 -32.75 -13.69
C ARG A 857 8.02 -33.22 -14.77
N LEU A 858 8.71 -32.31 -15.46
CA LEU A 858 9.72 -32.67 -16.46
C LEU A 858 10.87 -33.47 -15.83
N GLN A 859 11.38 -33.06 -14.67
CA GLN A 859 12.40 -33.83 -13.94
C GLN A 859 11.89 -35.23 -13.54
N GLN A 860 10.69 -35.31 -12.95
CA GLN A 860 10.10 -36.59 -12.54
C GLN A 860 9.83 -37.55 -13.70
N MET A 861 9.57 -37.05 -14.92
CA MET A 861 9.33 -37.89 -16.09
C MET A 861 10.59 -38.59 -16.61
N ILE A 862 11.78 -38.11 -16.25
CA ILE A 862 13.06 -38.59 -16.80
C ILE A 862 13.79 -39.49 -15.78
N LEU A 863 13.40 -39.47 -14.51
CA LEU A 863 13.88 -40.44 -13.52
C LEU A 863 13.54 -41.89 -13.91
N PRO A 864 14.40 -42.87 -13.58
CA PRO A 864 14.18 -44.27 -13.94
C PRO A 864 12.91 -44.81 -13.28
N LYS A 865 12.12 -45.53 -14.06
CA LYS A 865 10.84 -46.07 -13.58
C LYS A 865 11.06 -47.36 -12.77
N PRO A 866 10.24 -47.65 -11.75
CA PRO A 866 10.33 -48.93 -11.03
C PRO A 866 10.23 -50.16 -11.94
N GLU A 867 9.46 -50.07 -13.02
CA GLU A 867 9.34 -51.13 -14.02
C GLU A 867 10.65 -51.37 -14.79
N GLU A 868 11.40 -50.30 -15.08
CA GLU A 868 12.70 -50.35 -15.77
C GLU A 868 13.77 -50.95 -14.86
N LEU A 869 13.83 -50.50 -13.60
CA LEU A 869 14.75 -51.04 -12.59
C LEU A 869 14.49 -52.53 -12.32
N ALA A 870 13.23 -52.99 -12.38
CA ALA A 870 12.88 -54.39 -12.19
C ALA A 870 13.30 -55.31 -13.34
N MET A 871 13.55 -54.78 -14.55
CA MET A 871 13.98 -55.57 -15.71
C MET A 871 15.45 -56.00 -15.64
N ILE A 872 16.26 -55.31 -14.83
CA ILE A 872 17.68 -55.62 -14.67
C ILE A 872 17.82 -56.99 -14.00
N SER A 873 18.41 -57.94 -14.71
CA SER A 873 18.35 -59.36 -14.34
C SER A 873 19.28 -59.75 -13.18
N GLU A 874 20.44 -59.08 -13.03
CA GLU A 874 21.48 -59.42 -12.03
C GLU A 874 21.40 -58.60 -10.73
N LEU A 875 20.67 -57.49 -10.73
CA LEU A 875 20.58 -56.56 -9.58
C LEU A 875 19.11 -56.31 -9.17
N GLU A 876 18.88 -56.17 -7.87
CA GLU A 876 17.71 -55.47 -7.31
C GLU A 876 18.11 -54.02 -7.07
N ILE A 877 17.32 -53.05 -7.55
CA ILE A 877 17.65 -51.62 -7.44
C ILE A 877 16.41 -50.85 -6.99
N VAL A 878 16.60 -49.90 -6.07
CA VAL A 878 15.56 -48.99 -5.63
C VAL A 878 16.11 -47.58 -5.42
N GLY A 879 15.41 -46.59 -5.95
CA GLY A 879 15.71 -45.17 -5.77
C GLY A 879 14.67 -44.43 -4.93
N PHE A 880 15.10 -43.34 -4.29
CA PHE A 880 14.28 -42.32 -3.67
C PHE A 880 14.88 -40.95 -3.98
N MET A 881 14.03 -39.98 -4.28
CA MET A 881 14.42 -38.59 -4.45
C MET A 881 13.29 -37.67 -4.00
N GLU A 882 13.58 -36.78 -3.06
CA GLU A 882 12.67 -35.75 -2.55
C GLU A 882 13.35 -34.39 -2.59
N PRO A 883 12.89 -33.43 -3.42
CA PRO A 883 13.52 -32.13 -3.52
C PRO A 883 13.19 -31.24 -2.31
N ALA A 884 14.15 -30.43 -1.86
CA ALA A 884 13.99 -29.48 -0.75
C ALA A 884 13.27 -28.18 -1.15
N GLU A 885 13.40 -27.76 -2.42
CA GLU A 885 12.69 -26.64 -3.03
C GLU A 885 11.87 -27.07 -4.28
N GLU A 886 11.32 -26.12 -5.04
CA GLU A 886 10.40 -26.44 -6.14
C GLU A 886 11.07 -27.17 -7.34
N VAL A 887 12.40 -27.06 -7.52
CA VAL A 887 13.21 -27.78 -8.52
C VAL A 887 14.53 -28.22 -7.89
N GLY A 888 14.81 -29.52 -7.91
CA GLY A 888 15.99 -30.12 -7.28
C GLY A 888 17.25 -30.07 -8.14
N GLY A 889 18.42 -30.03 -7.48
CA GLY A 889 19.76 -30.13 -8.04
C GLY A 889 20.30 -31.57 -8.10
N ASP A 890 19.74 -32.46 -7.29
CA ASP A 890 20.14 -33.86 -7.24
C ASP A 890 19.88 -34.60 -8.55
N TYR A 891 20.82 -35.47 -8.91
CA TYR A 891 20.78 -36.33 -10.09
C TYR A 891 20.95 -37.79 -9.68
N TYR A 892 20.08 -38.66 -10.19
CA TYR A 892 20.41 -40.08 -10.33
C TYR A 892 19.78 -40.68 -11.59
N ASP A 893 20.45 -41.67 -12.17
CA ASP A 893 19.94 -42.44 -13.31
C ASP A 893 20.51 -43.86 -13.30
N VAL A 894 19.80 -44.79 -13.93
CA VAL A 894 20.21 -46.19 -14.08
C VAL A 894 19.91 -46.64 -15.50
N LEU A 895 20.95 -47.01 -16.23
CA LEU A 895 20.89 -47.35 -17.65
C LEU A 895 21.45 -48.76 -17.86
N GLU A 896 20.78 -49.60 -18.64
CA GLU A 896 21.30 -50.92 -19.03
C GLU A 896 21.51 -50.97 -20.55
N THR A 897 22.75 -51.18 -20.97
CA THR A 897 23.12 -51.30 -22.38
C THR A 897 24.04 -52.50 -22.58
N ASP A 898 23.63 -53.45 -23.44
CA ASP A 898 24.41 -54.65 -23.79
C ASP A 898 24.91 -55.48 -22.58
N GLY A 899 24.14 -55.49 -21.48
CA GLY A 899 24.44 -56.23 -20.25
C GLY A 899 25.36 -55.51 -19.27
N VAL A 900 25.75 -54.25 -19.55
CA VAL A 900 26.40 -53.35 -18.58
C VAL A 900 25.33 -52.45 -17.96
N VAL A 901 25.30 -52.38 -16.63
CA VAL A 901 24.43 -51.46 -15.89
C VAL A 901 25.26 -50.25 -15.47
N THR A 902 24.97 -49.10 -16.05
CA THR A 902 25.59 -47.82 -15.71
C THR A 902 24.69 -47.05 -14.75
N LEU A 903 25.21 -46.68 -13.59
CA LEU A 903 24.55 -45.85 -12.60
C LEU A 903 25.25 -44.50 -12.53
N GLY A 904 24.46 -43.43 -12.49
CA GLY A 904 24.93 -42.09 -12.20
C GLY A 904 24.27 -41.58 -10.95
N ILE A 905 25.06 -40.93 -10.08
CA ILE A 905 24.55 -40.12 -8.98
C ILE A 905 25.38 -38.86 -8.87
N GLY A 906 24.74 -37.73 -8.59
CA GLY A 906 25.42 -36.45 -8.46
C GLY A 906 24.56 -35.39 -7.83
N ASP A 907 25.19 -34.31 -7.42
CA ASP A 907 24.52 -33.13 -6.88
C ASP A 907 25.11 -31.84 -7.47
N VAL A 908 24.23 -30.95 -7.91
CA VAL A 908 24.57 -29.64 -8.44
C VAL A 908 24.58 -28.63 -7.31
N THR A 909 25.65 -27.84 -7.21
CA THR A 909 25.79 -26.86 -6.12
C THR A 909 24.61 -25.90 -6.03
N GLY A 910 23.83 -26.00 -4.95
CA GLY A 910 22.65 -25.19 -4.66
C GLY A 910 21.41 -25.55 -5.48
N HIS A 911 20.25 -25.01 -5.10
CA HIS A 911 18.94 -25.40 -5.64
C HIS A 911 18.34 -24.37 -6.63
N GLY A 912 17.28 -24.76 -7.36
CA GLY A 912 16.49 -23.88 -8.24
C GLY A 912 16.50 -24.26 -9.73
N LEU A 913 15.95 -23.38 -10.56
CA LEU A 913 15.76 -23.64 -12.00
C LEU A 913 17.09 -23.86 -12.73
N GLU A 914 18.12 -23.10 -12.39
CA GLU A 914 19.44 -23.19 -13.00
C GLU A 914 20.09 -24.55 -12.72
N SER A 915 19.98 -25.04 -11.49
CA SER A 915 20.49 -26.35 -11.07
C SER A 915 19.73 -27.49 -11.76
N GLY A 916 18.39 -27.39 -11.81
CA GLY A 916 17.57 -28.37 -12.51
C GLY A 916 17.82 -28.43 -14.02
N ILE A 917 18.13 -27.29 -14.66
CA ILE A 917 18.54 -27.27 -16.08
C ILE A 917 19.90 -27.96 -16.26
N LEU A 918 20.86 -27.69 -15.38
CA LEU A 918 22.18 -28.32 -15.45
C LEU A 918 22.11 -29.84 -15.25
N MET A 919 21.26 -30.29 -14.31
CA MET A 919 20.93 -31.69 -14.08
C MET A 919 20.37 -32.35 -15.35
N LEU A 920 19.42 -31.70 -16.04
CA LEU A 920 18.84 -32.23 -17.29
C LEU A 920 19.90 -32.35 -18.40
N MET A 921 20.80 -31.38 -18.49
CA MET A 921 21.91 -31.43 -19.45
C MET A 921 22.88 -32.57 -19.13
N ALA A 922 23.22 -32.77 -17.85
CA ALA A 922 24.09 -33.86 -17.41
C ALA A 922 23.48 -35.22 -17.74
N GLN A 923 22.21 -35.41 -17.41
CA GLN A 923 21.46 -36.64 -17.70
C GLN A 923 21.44 -36.96 -19.20
N MET A 924 21.14 -35.97 -20.05
CA MET A 924 21.16 -36.15 -21.51
C MET A 924 22.56 -36.47 -22.04
N GLY A 925 23.59 -35.83 -21.48
CA GLY A 925 25.00 -36.11 -21.80
C GLY A 925 25.37 -37.55 -21.47
N ILE A 926 25.08 -38.00 -20.25
CA ILE A 926 25.37 -39.36 -19.75
C ILE A 926 24.64 -40.40 -20.61
N ARG A 927 23.33 -40.22 -20.87
CA ARG A 927 22.57 -41.13 -21.75
C ARG A 927 23.16 -41.21 -23.16
N THR A 928 23.54 -40.07 -23.73
CA THR A 928 24.14 -40.02 -25.08
C THR A 928 25.49 -40.77 -25.12
N LEU A 929 26.35 -40.54 -24.13
CA LEU A 929 27.66 -41.19 -24.03
C LEU A 929 27.53 -42.70 -23.81
N THR A 930 26.53 -43.12 -23.03
CA THR A 930 26.22 -44.53 -22.80
C THR A 930 25.71 -45.21 -24.09
N GLU A 931 24.84 -44.53 -24.86
CA GLU A 931 24.32 -45.05 -26.13
C GLU A 931 25.40 -45.25 -27.20
N ILE A 932 26.40 -44.35 -27.25
CA ILE A 932 27.55 -44.49 -28.16
C ILE A 932 28.64 -45.43 -27.63
N ARG A 933 28.42 -46.07 -26.47
CA ARG A 933 29.31 -47.04 -25.84
C ARG A 933 30.68 -46.48 -25.47
N GLU A 934 30.73 -45.24 -24.99
CA GLU A 934 31.96 -44.74 -24.39
C GLU A 934 32.18 -45.42 -23.03
N THR A 935 33.30 -46.13 -22.89
CA THR A 935 33.58 -46.97 -21.71
C THR A 935 34.84 -46.52 -20.97
N ASP A 936 35.63 -45.62 -21.55
CA ASP A 936 36.78 -45.02 -20.89
C ASP A 936 36.29 -43.90 -19.96
N PRO A 937 36.39 -44.06 -18.62
CA PRO A 937 35.88 -43.08 -17.67
C PRO A 937 36.53 -41.70 -17.84
N ILE A 938 37.78 -41.66 -18.30
CA ILE A 938 38.51 -40.42 -18.55
C ILE A 938 37.88 -39.67 -19.72
N GLN A 939 37.66 -40.34 -20.86
CA GLN A 939 37.01 -39.73 -22.01
C GLN A 939 35.55 -39.37 -21.71
N PHE A 940 34.83 -40.26 -21.03
CA PHE A 940 33.44 -40.07 -20.66
C PHE A 940 33.24 -38.77 -19.86
N LEU A 941 33.93 -38.65 -18.72
CA LEU A 941 33.79 -37.50 -17.83
C LEU A 941 34.40 -36.24 -18.43
N SER A 942 35.48 -36.33 -19.22
CA SER A 942 36.05 -35.16 -19.91
C SER A 942 35.14 -34.58 -20.99
N ILE A 943 34.43 -35.42 -21.76
CA ILE A 943 33.46 -34.94 -22.76
C ILE A 943 32.25 -34.30 -22.07
N LEU A 944 31.75 -34.94 -21.01
CA LEU A 944 30.65 -34.41 -20.22
C LEU A 944 31.01 -33.05 -19.61
N ASN A 945 32.18 -32.94 -18.97
CA ASN A 945 32.69 -31.70 -18.38
C ASN A 945 32.81 -30.57 -19.38
N ASN A 946 33.47 -30.81 -20.52
CA ASN A 946 33.63 -29.80 -21.55
C ASN A 946 32.28 -29.27 -22.09
N THR A 947 31.24 -30.10 -22.06
CA THR A 947 29.91 -29.75 -22.51
C THR A 947 29.20 -28.88 -21.46
N LEU A 948 29.20 -29.33 -20.21
CA LEU A 948 28.54 -28.63 -19.12
C LEU A 948 29.23 -27.31 -18.77
N TYR A 949 30.57 -27.28 -18.70
CA TYR A 949 31.34 -26.07 -18.42
C TYR A 949 30.99 -24.92 -19.37
N LYS A 950 30.90 -25.19 -20.68
CA LYS A 950 30.52 -24.17 -21.68
C LYS A 950 29.09 -23.67 -21.52
N ASN A 951 28.18 -24.52 -21.06
CA ASN A 951 26.79 -24.15 -20.83
C ASN A 951 26.66 -23.30 -19.56
N VAL A 952 27.38 -23.65 -18.49
CA VAL A 952 27.49 -22.86 -17.25
C VAL A 952 28.05 -21.46 -17.56
N GLU A 953 29.15 -21.38 -18.33
CA GLU A 953 29.74 -20.10 -18.76
C GLU A 953 28.74 -19.26 -19.59
N ARG A 954 27.98 -19.91 -20.49
CA ARG A 954 26.95 -19.24 -21.30
C ARG A 954 25.77 -18.75 -20.46
N MET A 955 25.37 -19.51 -19.44
CA MET A 955 24.30 -19.14 -18.53
C MET A 955 24.72 -18.04 -17.55
N ASN A 956 26.03 -17.76 -17.43
CA ASN A 956 26.60 -16.80 -16.50
C ASN A 956 26.17 -17.11 -15.05
N VAL A 957 26.26 -18.39 -14.70
CA VAL A 957 25.99 -18.94 -13.36
C VAL A 957 27.24 -19.61 -12.83
N ASP A 958 27.45 -19.54 -11.52
CA ASP A 958 28.57 -20.18 -10.85
C ASP A 958 28.09 -21.48 -10.20
N ARG A 959 27.95 -22.53 -11.02
CA ARG A 959 27.39 -23.83 -10.64
C ARG A 959 28.33 -24.95 -11.10
N ASN A 960 28.52 -25.95 -10.25
CA ASN A 960 29.28 -27.16 -10.56
C ASN A 960 28.49 -28.38 -10.06
N LEU A 961 28.87 -29.57 -10.53
CA LEU A 961 28.15 -30.83 -10.30
C LEU A 961 29.13 -31.87 -9.75
N THR A 962 28.90 -32.34 -8.53
CA THR A 962 29.52 -33.59 -8.10
C THR A 962 28.87 -34.74 -8.87
N LEU A 963 29.64 -35.69 -9.37
CA LEU A 963 29.12 -36.81 -10.17
C LEU A 963 30.00 -38.04 -10.01
N ALA A 964 29.39 -39.15 -9.58
CA ALA A 964 29.96 -40.48 -9.66
C ALA A 964 29.25 -41.31 -10.73
N ILE A 965 30.04 -41.99 -11.56
CA ILE A 965 29.58 -42.96 -12.56
C ILE A 965 30.07 -44.34 -12.15
N LEU A 966 29.13 -45.27 -12.02
CA LEU A 966 29.38 -46.66 -11.67
C LEU A 966 28.97 -47.57 -12.83
N ASN A 967 29.87 -48.45 -13.26
CA ASN A 967 29.58 -49.44 -14.29
C ASN A 967 29.64 -50.85 -13.68
N TYR A 968 28.52 -51.56 -13.73
CA TYR A 968 28.39 -52.93 -13.26
C TYR A 968 28.34 -53.92 -14.43
N TYR A 969 29.17 -54.96 -14.37
CA TYR A 969 29.16 -56.07 -15.32
C TYR A 969 29.62 -57.37 -14.65
N GLN A 970 28.77 -58.40 -14.62
CA GLN A 970 29.10 -59.75 -14.13
C GLN A 970 29.79 -59.78 -12.76
N GLY A 971 29.24 -59.06 -11.78
CA GLY A 971 29.78 -58.99 -10.42
C GLY A 971 30.95 -58.01 -10.23
N LEU A 972 31.45 -57.36 -11.28
CA LEU A 972 32.45 -56.30 -11.16
C LEU A 972 31.78 -54.93 -11.25
N LEU A 973 32.12 -54.05 -10.31
CA LEU A 973 31.65 -52.67 -10.23
C LEU A 973 32.84 -51.72 -10.35
N THR A 974 32.90 -50.95 -11.42
CA THR A 974 33.90 -49.88 -11.59
C THR A 974 33.28 -48.53 -11.22
N VAL A 975 33.97 -47.76 -10.38
CA VAL A 975 33.54 -46.45 -9.89
C VAL A 975 34.50 -45.38 -10.40
N SER A 976 33.98 -44.26 -10.90
CA SER A 976 34.76 -43.12 -11.39
C SER A 976 34.06 -41.78 -11.12
N GLY A 977 34.83 -40.69 -11.01
CA GLY A 977 34.30 -39.36 -10.69
C GLY A 977 34.19 -39.12 -9.18
N GLN A 978 33.82 -37.89 -8.80
CA GLN A 978 33.73 -37.47 -7.39
C GLN A 978 32.28 -37.18 -7.00
N HIS A 979 31.84 -37.79 -5.90
CA HIS A 979 30.57 -37.54 -5.22
C HIS A 979 30.72 -37.82 -3.72
N GLU A 980 29.63 -37.95 -2.96
CA GLU A 980 29.68 -38.47 -1.59
C GLU A 980 30.35 -39.86 -1.52
N GLU A 981 30.73 -40.30 -0.30
CA GLU A 981 31.30 -41.63 -0.10
C GLU A 981 30.35 -42.73 -0.59
N ILE A 982 30.89 -43.73 -1.28
CA ILE A 982 30.09 -44.86 -1.78
C ILE A 982 30.18 -46.00 -0.78
N LEU A 983 29.02 -46.50 -0.34
CA LEU A 983 28.94 -47.55 0.66
C LEU A 983 28.77 -48.91 -0.01
N ILE A 984 29.78 -49.77 0.06
CA ILE A 984 29.68 -51.18 -0.32
C ILE A 984 29.23 -51.97 0.90
N VAL A 985 28.07 -52.61 0.81
CA VAL A 985 27.49 -53.38 1.92
C VAL A 985 27.62 -54.87 1.61
N ARG A 986 28.40 -55.58 2.41
CA ARG A 986 28.62 -57.02 2.30
C ARG A 986 27.38 -57.80 2.74
N CYS A 987 27.26 -59.05 2.30
CA CYS A 987 26.10 -59.90 2.58
C CYS A 987 25.78 -60.08 4.08
N ASP A 988 26.75 -59.90 4.98
CA ASP A 988 26.61 -59.96 6.44
C ASP A 988 26.27 -58.61 7.10
N GLY A 989 26.19 -57.53 6.30
CA GLY A 989 25.92 -56.17 6.76
C GLY A 989 27.18 -55.36 7.10
N GLU A 990 28.39 -55.89 6.87
CA GLU A 990 29.63 -55.11 6.98
C GLU A 990 29.68 -54.04 5.87
N ILE A 991 30.06 -52.81 6.22
CA ILE A 991 30.10 -51.67 5.28
C ILE A 991 31.54 -51.27 5.02
N GLU A 992 31.95 -51.34 3.75
CA GLU A 992 33.19 -50.76 3.24
C GLU A 992 32.87 -49.41 2.58
N ARG A 993 33.67 -48.38 2.87
CA ARG A 993 33.46 -47.03 2.34
C ARG A 993 34.50 -46.72 1.29
N ILE A 994 34.06 -46.26 0.13
CA ILE A 994 34.92 -45.78 -0.95
C ILE A 994 34.88 -44.26 -0.94
N ASP A 995 35.99 -43.65 -0.57
CA ASP A 995 36.20 -42.22 -0.74
C ASP A 995 36.40 -41.92 -2.23
N THR A 996 35.55 -41.04 -2.78
CA THR A 996 35.57 -40.71 -4.20
C THR A 996 36.38 -39.44 -4.51
N ILE A 997 36.91 -38.77 -3.49
CA ILE A 997 37.76 -37.57 -3.65
C ILE A 997 39.00 -37.87 -4.52
N ASP A 998 39.54 -39.08 -4.41
CA ASP A 998 40.70 -39.52 -5.19
C ASP A 998 40.33 -40.03 -6.61
N LEU A 999 39.04 -40.02 -6.96
CA LEU A 999 38.50 -40.53 -8.23
C LEU A 999 38.10 -39.43 -9.22
N GLY A 1000 38.07 -38.17 -8.81
CA GLY A 1000 37.69 -37.05 -9.67
C GLY A 1000 37.71 -35.69 -8.98
N ILE A 1001 37.30 -34.66 -9.73
CA ILE A 1001 36.89 -33.35 -9.21
C ILE A 1001 35.46 -33.03 -9.71
N PRO A 1002 34.73 -32.06 -9.13
CA PRO A 1002 33.39 -31.74 -9.57
C PRO A 1002 33.37 -31.28 -11.04
N ILE A 1003 32.35 -31.72 -11.77
CA ILE A 1003 32.13 -31.39 -13.16
C ILE A 1003 31.73 -29.91 -13.29
N ALA A 1004 32.19 -29.27 -14.35
CA ALA A 1004 32.09 -27.83 -14.61
C ALA A 1004 32.84 -26.92 -13.61
N LEU A 1005 33.64 -27.48 -12.69
CA LEU A 1005 34.52 -26.69 -11.82
C LEU A 1005 35.70 -26.08 -12.59
N ASP A 1006 36.37 -26.90 -13.41
CA ASP A 1006 37.45 -26.47 -14.29
C ASP A 1006 37.13 -26.84 -15.74
N LYS A 1007 37.69 -26.07 -16.67
CA LYS A 1007 37.56 -26.33 -18.11
C LYS A 1007 38.16 -27.70 -18.50
N ASN A 1008 39.22 -28.15 -17.85
CA ASN A 1008 39.88 -29.42 -18.12
C ASN A 1008 40.13 -30.22 -16.83
N ILE A 1009 39.36 -31.29 -16.67
CA ILE A 1009 39.45 -32.19 -15.50
C ILE A 1009 40.20 -33.50 -15.77
N THR A 1010 40.76 -33.67 -16.97
CA THR A 1010 41.26 -34.98 -17.47
C THR A 1010 42.31 -35.61 -16.57
N GLU A 1011 43.21 -34.81 -15.97
CA GLU A 1011 44.29 -35.30 -15.12
C GLU A 1011 43.83 -35.74 -13.72
N PHE A 1012 42.61 -35.39 -13.33
CA PHE A 1012 42.04 -35.68 -12.02
C PHE A 1012 41.07 -36.87 -12.05
N ILE A 1013 40.67 -37.34 -13.24
CA ILE A 1013 39.76 -38.48 -13.36
C ILE A 1013 40.53 -39.78 -13.10
N ASN A 1014 40.03 -40.57 -12.17
CA ASN A 1014 40.55 -41.88 -11.84
C ASN A 1014 39.38 -42.87 -11.62
N SER A 1015 39.70 -44.16 -11.47
CA SER A 1015 38.68 -45.19 -11.23
C SER A 1015 39.18 -46.27 -10.29
N THR A 1016 38.23 -46.87 -9.56
CA THR A 1016 38.47 -48.06 -8.74
C THR A 1016 37.49 -49.17 -9.12
N THR A 1017 37.83 -50.42 -8.83
CA THR A 1017 36.97 -51.57 -9.15
C THR A 1017 36.78 -52.46 -7.93
N VAL A 1018 35.54 -52.86 -7.68
CA VAL A 1018 35.12 -53.71 -6.55
C VAL A 1018 34.36 -54.92 -7.06
N GLU A 1019 34.64 -56.09 -6.48
CA GLU A 1019 33.90 -57.31 -6.74
C GLU A 1019 32.70 -57.42 -5.77
N LEU A 1020 31.50 -57.62 -6.32
CA LEU A 1020 30.25 -57.85 -5.61
C LEU A 1020 29.90 -59.35 -5.68
N LYS A 1021 29.70 -59.95 -4.50
CA LYS A 1021 29.21 -61.33 -4.36
C LYS A 1021 27.71 -61.34 -4.13
N THR A 1022 27.08 -62.49 -4.35
CA THR A 1022 25.65 -62.67 -4.14
C THR A 1022 25.22 -62.17 -2.75
N GLY A 1023 24.26 -61.23 -2.71
CA GLY A 1023 23.79 -60.60 -1.49
C GLY A 1023 24.60 -59.37 -1.02
N ASP A 1024 25.76 -59.10 -1.62
CA ASP A 1024 26.43 -57.80 -1.50
C ASP A 1024 25.64 -56.73 -2.27
N GLY A 1025 25.89 -55.47 -1.95
CA GLY A 1025 25.27 -54.35 -2.65
C GLY A 1025 25.95 -53.04 -2.39
N VAL A 1026 25.34 -51.97 -2.89
CA VAL A 1026 25.88 -50.62 -2.85
C VAL A 1026 24.78 -49.66 -2.44
N VAL A 1027 25.12 -48.70 -1.61
CA VAL A 1027 24.27 -47.57 -1.25
C VAL A 1027 24.96 -46.29 -1.70
N LEU A 1028 24.23 -45.51 -2.49
CA LEU A 1028 24.60 -44.18 -2.95
C LEU A 1028 23.62 -43.18 -2.35
N TYR A 1029 24.11 -42.04 -1.93
CA TYR A 1029 23.30 -41.01 -1.27
C TYR A 1029 23.85 -39.63 -1.60
N THR A 1030 23.00 -38.61 -1.49
CA THR A 1030 23.41 -37.21 -1.55
C THR A 1030 23.51 -36.62 -0.14
N ASP A 1031 24.22 -35.50 -0.04
CA ASP A 1031 24.53 -34.84 1.22
C ASP A 1031 23.28 -34.39 2.00
N GLY A 1032 22.14 -34.17 1.34
CA GLY A 1032 20.86 -33.88 2.01
C GLY A 1032 20.40 -34.94 3.02
N ILE A 1033 20.91 -36.18 2.96
CA ILE A 1033 20.73 -37.17 4.03
C ILE A 1033 21.68 -36.87 5.20
N THR A 1034 22.99 -36.81 4.94
CA THR A 1034 24.00 -36.69 5.99
C THR A 1034 24.03 -35.32 6.64
N GLU A 1035 23.65 -34.25 5.93
CA GLU A 1035 23.55 -32.86 6.37
C GLU A 1035 22.16 -32.49 6.92
N THR A 1036 21.26 -33.46 7.09
CA THR A 1036 20.00 -33.21 7.79
C THR A 1036 20.26 -32.83 9.25
N PHE A 1037 19.69 -31.73 9.72
CA PHE A 1037 19.78 -31.27 11.11
C PHE A 1037 18.50 -31.55 11.90
N ASN A 1038 18.67 -31.95 13.17
CA ASN A 1038 17.58 -32.03 14.13
C ASN A 1038 17.35 -30.70 14.88
N LEU A 1039 16.33 -30.66 15.76
CA LEU A 1039 16.00 -29.47 16.57
C LEU A 1039 17.15 -29.01 17.49
N ASP A 1040 18.04 -29.93 17.90
CA ASP A 1040 19.21 -29.65 18.74
C ASP A 1040 20.46 -29.27 17.93
N LYS A 1041 20.31 -29.03 16.61
CA LYS A 1041 21.38 -28.73 15.64
C LYS A 1041 22.45 -29.81 15.54
N GLN A 1042 22.09 -31.06 15.83
CA GLN A 1042 22.95 -32.19 15.53
C GLN A 1042 22.69 -32.63 14.10
N GLN A 1043 23.78 -32.84 13.37
CA GLN A 1043 23.77 -33.39 12.02
C GLN A 1043 23.49 -34.90 12.07
N TYR A 1044 22.75 -35.42 11.08
CA TYR A 1044 22.41 -36.84 10.97
C TYR A 1044 23.67 -37.71 10.87
N GLY A 1045 24.59 -37.32 9.99
CA GLY A 1045 25.92 -37.90 9.85
C GLY A 1045 25.95 -39.27 9.16
N LEU A 1046 27.12 -39.60 8.60
CA LEU A 1046 27.33 -40.83 7.85
C LEU A 1046 27.33 -42.09 8.72
N ASP A 1047 27.85 -42.01 9.94
CA ASP A 1047 27.94 -43.18 10.84
C ASP A 1047 26.53 -43.71 11.18
N ARG A 1048 25.57 -42.81 11.42
CA ARG A 1048 24.17 -43.19 11.66
C ARG A 1048 23.52 -43.82 10.44
N LEU A 1049 23.78 -43.26 9.25
CA LEU A 1049 23.32 -43.84 7.99
C LEU A 1049 23.84 -45.28 7.84
N CYS A 1050 25.13 -45.49 8.09
CA CYS A 1050 25.77 -46.81 8.06
C CYS A 1050 25.13 -47.78 9.06
N ASP A 1051 24.88 -47.35 10.30
CA ASP A 1051 24.25 -48.18 11.33
C ASP A 1051 22.85 -48.64 10.91
N VAL A 1052 22.03 -47.73 10.37
CA VAL A 1052 20.67 -48.05 9.90
C VAL A 1052 20.71 -49.02 8.72
N ILE A 1053 21.61 -48.80 7.76
CA ILE A 1053 21.78 -49.70 6.60
C ILE A 1053 22.22 -51.09 7.05
N SER A 1054 23.25 -51.18 7.89
CA SER A 1054 23.82 -52.44 8.37
C SER A 1054 22.78 -53.29 9.11
N GLN A 1055 22.00 -52.68 10.01
CA GLN A 1055 20.96 -53.37 10.79
C GLN A 1055 19.81 -53.91 9.93
N ASN A 1056 19.53 -53.27 8.80
CA ASN A 1056 18.40 -53.61 7.94
C ASN A 1056 18.80 -54.40 6.69
N TRP A 1057 20.10 -54.66 6.45
CA TRP A 1057 20.59 -55.21 5.17
C TRP A 1057 20.01 -56.58 4.79
N GLN A 1058 19.55 -57.37 5.76
CA GLN A 1058 18.90 -58.67 5.53
C GLN A 1058 17.46 -58.55 5.01
N ASN A 1059 16.84 -57.37 5.10
CA ASN A 1059 15.48 -57.12 4.64
C ASN A 1059 15.44 -56.94 3.11
N PRO A 1060 14.25 -57.02 2.49
CA PRO A 1060 14.05 -56.62 1.09
C PRO A 1060 14.49 -55.17 0.86
N ILE A 1061 15.04 -54.88 -0.32
CA ILE A 1061 15.65 -53.58 -0.64
C ILE A 1061 14.70 -52.38 -0.43
N GLU A 1062 13.40 -52.57 -0.68
CA GLU A 1062 12.35 -51.57 -0.46
C GLU A 1062 12.16 -51.25 1.04
N GLU A 1063 12.29 -52.25 1.92
CA GLU A 1063 12.23 -52.06 3.37
C GLU A 1063 13.50 -51.37 3.90
N ILE A 1064 14.66 -51.65 3.30
CA ILE A 1064 15.91 -50.95 3.63
C ILE A 1064 15.77 -49.45 3.33
N LYS A 1065 15.30 -49.11 2.12
CA LYS A 1065 15.02 -47.72 1.74
C LYS A 1065 14.06 -47.05 2.72
N GLN A 1066 12.93 -47.70 3.05
CA GLN A 1066 11.98 -47.13 4.00
C GLN A 1066 12.57 -46.94 5.40
N ALA A 1067 13.40 -47.87 5.88
CA ALA A 1067 14.07 -47.74 7.17
C ALA A 1067 14.99 -46.51 7.21
N VAL A 1068 15.79 -46.28 6.16
CA VAL A 1068 16.66 -45.10 6.04
C VAL A 1068 15.83 -43.81 5.99
N ILE A 1069 14.86 -43.71 5.08
CA ILE A 1069 14.08 -42.48 4.90
C ILE A 1069 13.25 -42.15 6.16
N ASN A 1070 12.65 -43.15 6.81
CA ASN A 1070 11.90 -42.92 8.05
C ASN A 1070 12.81 -42.47 9.20
N ASP A 1071 14.03 -43.00 9.31
CA ASP A 1071 14.97 -42.56 10.35
C ASP A 1071 15.42 -41.11 10.12
N VAL A 1072 15.71 -40.72 8.87
CA VAL A 1072 16.05 -39.33 8.49
C VAL A 1072 14.89 -38.37 8.83
N ILE A 1073 13.66 -38.69 8.42
CA ILE A 1073 12.47 -37.86 8.71
C ILE A 1073 12.22 -37.76 10.21
N THR A 1074 12.36 -38.87 10.94
CA THR A 1074 12.17 -38.90 12.40
C THR A 1074 13.23 -38.08 13.12
N PHE A 1075 14.48 -38.13 12.64
CA PHE A 1075 15.58 -37.33 13.18
C PHE A 1075 15.38 -35.83 12.95
N ARG A 1076 14.94 -35.43 11.74
CA ARG A 1076 14.69 -34.03 11.37
C ARG A 1076 13.59 -33.37 12.21
N GLY A 1077 12.49 -34.08 12.46
CA GLY A 1077 11.31 -33.52 13.13
C GLY A 1077 10.66 -32.39 12.33
N GLU A 1078 10.34 -31.25 12.97
CA GLU A 1078 9.73 -30.07 12.33
C GLU A 1078 10.74 -29.13 11.64
N GLN A 1079 12.03 -29.47 11.61
CA GLN A 1079 13.04 -28.65 10.92
C GLN A 1079 12.82 -28.63 9.41
N LYS A 1080 13.15 -27.49 8.78
CA LYS A 1080 13.07 -27.33 7.33
C LYS A 1080 14.19 -28.15 6.68
N GLN A 1081 13.87 -28.89 5.61
CA GLN A 1081 14.87 -29.51 4.76
C GLN A 1081 15.56 -28.42 3.94
N PHE A 1082 16.89 -28.44 3.93
CA PHE A 1082 17.70 -27.44 3.23
C PHE A 1082 18.27 -27.94 1.90
N ASP A 1083 18.40 -29.26 1.74
CA ASP A 1083 18.89 -29.88 0.51
C ASP A 1083 18.12 -31.13 0.10
N ASP A 1084 18.21 -31.49 -1.17
CA ASP A 1084 17.51 -32.60 -1.77
C ASP A 1084 17.92 -33.94 -1.12
N ILE A 1085 16.94 -34.83 -0.90
CA ILE A 1085 17.20 -36.15 -0.33
C ILE A 1085 17.20 -37.16 -1.46
N THR A 1086 18.36 -37.63 -1.88
CA THR A 1086 18.50 -38.73 -2.85
C THR A 1086 19.17 -39.94 -2.24
N LEU A 1087 18.60 -41.12 -2.51
CA LEU A 1087 19.08 -42.42 -2.04
C LEU A 1087 18.89 -43.46 -3.15
N LEU A 1088 19.96 -44.15 -3.52
CA LEU A 1088 19.92 -45.26 -4.47
C LEU A 1088 20.58 -46.48 -3.82
N ILE A 1089 19.83 -47.57 -3.73
CA ILE A 1089 20.30 -48.84 -3.16
C ILE A 1089 20.25 -49.89 -4.25
N LEU A 1090 21.31 -50.69 -4.36
CA LEU A 1090 21.38 -51.85 -5.23
C LEU A 1090 21.91 -53.07 -4.48
N LYS A 1091 21.42 -54.25 -4.83
CA LYS A 1091 21.81 -55.54 -4.22
C LYS A 1091 21.91 -56.62 -5.29
N GLN A 1092 22.98 -57.40 -5.26
CA GLN A 1092 23.16 -58.48 -6.23
C GLN A 1092 22.20 -59.64 -5.93
N LYS A 1093 21.46 -60.05 -6.96
CA LYS A 1093 20.51 -61.17 -6.88
C LYS A 1093 21.23 -62.50 -6.63
N ALA A 1094 20.50 -63.43 -6.02
CA ALA A 1094 20.97 -64.78 -5.72
C ALA A 1094 20.73 -65.78 -6.85
#